data_AF-A0A8I1PHB8-F1
#
_entry.id   AF-A0A8I1PHB8-F1
#
_cell.length_a   1.000
_cell.length_b   1.000
_cell.length_c   1.000
_cell.angle_alpha   90.00
_cell.angle_beta   90.00
_cell.angle_gamma   90.00
#
_symmetry.space_group_name_H-M   'P 1'
#
loop_
_entity.id
_entity.type
_entity.pdbx_description
1 polymer ?
#
loop_
_entity_poly.entity_id
_entity_poly.type
_entity_poly.pdbx_seq_one_letter_code
_entity_poly.pdbx_strand_id
1 'polypeptide(L)'
;MSTSTTTAPLPPSAVAACPGPPRRVLLVTGSLGEGHHAAARAVEERARALWPGVEVVWTETLDAMGPAAGSLFPAIYAGCVRRLPWLYELYFRLLWRVPPFRAGTRAVVARWSARGIATAVAAHEPDLVVATFPEAVLGLGRLRRTGHLTVPVAALVADPAPHPLWGDKALDLHLVSTPEGARMLRRAVPGAAVRVGALPVAGAFTPPADDVPARTRPLVYVSCGSLAFGDVAGACAAVLDGGGDVLVSAGRVPSVRTRLERLAGHHPRGVRMRVVDWVSDPATTTRDCDAVVTNAGGATALEALACARPLLLFAPIPGHGRANAELLEREGLATVCPGTDDLRDAVAALVDPAARATVTATLRSRLVGRDLAADVAALIPARADTVPGERVRAQDALFLHAATADVPQQVGTRLLVEDVTGPDAGPEVAAAWRDHVARLVTERAGGIELLTRRLAPVEPGRPRRWVVEPAPDPDRHVRPDTVSVGPGGDHATWDDALTAFFADPVDAERTGWQILIARHTGGEGIGVLAKVHHSLGDGLAVTDALIRLFTDEEAALPARGPGDTGGPPTTRDRVRAAARIVRGVAGLATAGTAGRSPLTGTVGGPGHHRIGVRLDGKQVRDAARSHGVGTTALVLAVVAEFLHRHLEAHAPGGAPERVRTMVPLTTRTARGVGSRSAGNRTAAVSLDLPTGPMTPAARVARVAELLERGTTSGQPEGAAAVLRLLGLLPGRAQRLLVGGVYGRRFFHLLASVMPGARRPLHMQGALIAEVYPVLPLAEGVGLAVGALNWGRWTTLGVSVDAGIVRDIGGIPDCLRASLRDMSEACGRG
;
A
#
# COMPACT_ATOMS: atom_id res chain seq x y z
N MET A 1 -64.52 -14.42 6.19
CA MET A 1 -64.23 -14.81 4.79
C MET A 1 -63.49 -13.63 4.17
N SER A 2 -62.20 -13.44 4.43
CA SER A 2 -61.03 -14.16 3.90
C SER A 2 -60.97 -14.09 2.36
N THR A 3 -60.29 -13.07 1.84
CA THR A 3 -59.67 -13.12 0.51
C THR A 3 -58.25 -12.61 0.65
N SER A 4 -57.34 -13.57 0.57
CA SER A 4 -55.88 -13.46 0.60
C SER A 4 -55.32 -12.81 -0.66
N THR A 5 -54.53 -11.76 -0.52
CA THR A 5 -53.59 -11.29 -1.54
C THR A 5 -52.20 -11.81 -1.21
N THR A 6 -51.71 -12.69 -2.08
CA THR A 6 -50.40 -13.33 -2.03
C THR A 6 -49.28 -12.30 -2.19
N THR A 7 -48.51 -12.07 -1.14
CA THR A 7 -47.26 -11.31 -1.18
C THR A 7 -46.16 -12.21 -1.75
N ALA A 8 -45.58 -11.84 -2.89
CA ALA A 8 -44.37 -12.47 -3.40
C ALA A 8 -43.19 -12.13 -2.46
N PRO A 9 -42.31 -13.08 -2.10
CA PRO A 9 -41.15 -12.78 -1.28
C PRO A 9 -40.15 -11.97 -2.11
N LEU A 10 -39.74 -10.81 -1.55
CA LEU A 10 -38.60 -10.02 -2.01
C LEU A 10 -37.36 -10.92 -2.10
N PRO A 11 -36.52 -10.78 -3.15
CA PRO A 11 -35.25 -11.49 -3.19
C PRO A 11 -34.40 -11.09 -1.98
N PRO A 12 -33.71 -12.03 -1.33
CA PRO A 12 -32.89 -11.71 -0.15
C PRO A 12 -31.87 -10.65 -0.53
N SER A 13 -31.83 -9.59 0.27
CA SER A 13 -30.75 -8.61 0.31
C SER A 13 -29.41 -9.30 0.12
N ALA A 14 -28.59 -8.81 -0.81
CA ALA A 14 -27.23 -9.25 -1.00
C ALA A 14 -26.41 -8.99 0.28
N VAL A 15 -26.48 -9.93 1.21
CA VAL A 15 -25.50 -10.12 2.26
C VAL A 15 -24.16 -10.26 1.55
N ALA A 16 -23.21 -9.39 1.88
CA ALA A 16 -21.86 -9.37 1.32
C ALA A 16 -21.32 -10.79 1.17
N ALA A 17 -21.11 -11.23 -0.06
CA ALA A 17 -20.60 -12.57 -0.34
C ALA A 17 -19.22 -12.72 0.32
N CYS A 18 -19.08 -13.69 1.23
CA CYS A 18 -17.77 -14.20 1.62
C CYS A 18 -16.99 -14.54 0.32
N PRO A 19 -15.71 -14.16 0.19
CA PRO A 19 -14.95 -14.48 -1.00
C PRO A 19 -14.95 -16.01 -1.21
N GLY A 20 -15.37 -16.44 -2.40
CA GLY A 20 -15.39 -17.86 -2.76
C GLY A 20 -14.00 -18.51 -2.74
N PRO A 21 -13.92 -19.86 -2.76
CA PRO A 21 -12.66 -20.59 -2.77
C PRO A 21 -11.80 -20.22 -3.99
N PRO A 22 -10.45 -20.20 -3.85
CA PRO A 22 -9.55 -19.90 -4.96
C PRO A 22 -9.72 -20.93 -6.07
N ARG A 23 -9.74 -20.48 -7.33
CA ARG A 23 -9.81 -21.36 -8.49
C ARG A 23 -8.42 -21.71 -9.01
N ARG A 24 -7.45 -20.80 -8.87
CA ARG A 24 -6.06 -20.98 -9.32
C ARG A 24 -5.08 -20.71 -8.18
N VAL A 25 -4.25 -21.69 -7.84
CA VAL A 25 -3.21 -21.60 -6.81
C VAL A 25 -1.85 -21.76 -7.45
N LEU A 26 -0.95 -20.80 -7.23
CA LEU A 26 0.44 -20.88 -7.65
C LEU A 26 1.33 -21.30 -6.48
N LEU A 27 1.93 -22.48 -6.58
CA LEU A 27 2.94 -22.98 -5.65
C LEU A 27 4.33 -22.61 -6.16
N VAL A 28 5.07 -21.81 -5.38
CA VAL A 28 6.42 -21.38 -5.72
C VAL A 28 7.42 -22.10 -4.83
N THR A 29 8.16 -23.04 -5.43
CA THR A 29 9.08 -23.96 -4.74
C THR A 29 10.50 -23.86 -5.33
N GLY A 30 11.44 -24.71 -4.89
CA GLY A 30 12.80 -24.74 -5.40
C GLY A 30 13.53 -26.08 -5.23
N SER A 31 14.33 -26.45 -6.23
CA SER A 31 15.05 -27.73 -6.36
C SER A 31 16.40 -27.83 -5.62
N LEU A 32 16.46 -27.41 -4.34
CA LEU A 32 17.61 -27.68 -3.45
C LEU A 32 17.42 -29.00 -2.66
N GLY A 33 17.13 -30.09 -3.37
CA GLY A 33 16.74 -31.39 -2.81
C GLY A 33 15.23 -31.65 -2.93
N GLU A 34 14.74 -32.76 -2.37
CA GLU A 34 13.30 -33.14 -2.47
C GLU A 34 12.44 -32.55 -1.34
N GLY A 35 13.04 -31.90 -0.32
CA GLY A 35 12.31 -31.48 0.87
C GLY A 35 11.30 -30.35 0.64
N HIS A 36 11.64 -29.35 -0.18
CA HIS A 36 10.71 -28.26 -0.52
C HIS A 36 9.58 -28.74 -1.43
N HIS A 37 9.85 -29.74 -2.28
CA HIS A 37 8.82 -30.40 -3.07
C HIS A 37 7.86 -31.20 -2.18
N ALA A 38 8.35 -31.89 -1.15
CA ALA A 38 7.49 -32.60 -0.20
C ALA A 38 6.50 -31.64 0.49
N ALA A 39 6.97 -30.46 0.93
CA ALA A 39 6.10 -29.42 1.50
C ALA A 39 5.08 -28.88 0.47
N ALA A 40 5.49 -28.71 -0.80
CA ALA A 40 4.57 -28.28 -1.87
C ALA A 40 3.50 -29.35 -2.17
N ARG A 41 3.87 -30.64 -2.21
CA ARG A 41 2.91 -31.76 -2.37
C ARG A 41 1.90 -31.78 -1.22
N ALA A 42 2.34 -31.54 0.01
CA ALA A 42 1.46 -31.47 1.16
C ALA A 42 0.43 -30.34 1.03
N VAL A 43 0.84 -29.15 0.56
CA VAL A 43 -0.09 -28.04 0.30
C VAL A 43 -1.06 -28.38 -0.83
N GLU A 44 -0.57 -28.95 -1.92
CA GLU A 44 -1.39 -29.34 -3.06
C GLU A 44 -2.46 -30.38 -2.67
N GLU A 45 -2.09 -31.41 -1.91
CA GLU A 45 -3.01 -32.42 -1.37
C GLU A 45 -4.15 -31.76 -0.59
N ARG A 46 -3.83 -30.82 0.32
CA ARG A 46 -4.83 -30.12 1.13
C ARG A 46 -5.66 -29.13 0.34
N ALA A 47 -5.04 -28.38 -0.58
CA ALA A 47 -5.73 -27.44 -1.45
C ALA A 47 -6.77 -28.16 -2.32
N ARG A 48 -6.41 -29.30 -2.93
CA ARG A 48 -7.34 -30.11 -3.75
C ARG A 48 -8.47 -30.73 -2.94
N ALA A 49 -8.19 -31.12 -1.68
CA ALA A 49 -9.22 -31.64 -0.78
C ALA A 49 -10.20 -30.56 -0.32
N LEU A 50 -9.71 -29.35 -0.05
CA LEU A 50 -10.52 -28.21 0.42
C LEU A 50 -11.30 -27.52 -0.70
N TRP A 51 -10.73 -27.45 -1.90
CA TRP A 51 -11.27 -26.71 -3.03
C TRP A 51 -11.42 -27.63 -4.25
N PRO A 52 -12.54 -28.36 -4.36
CA PRO A 52 -12.80 -29.21 -5.52
C PRO A 52 -12.76 -28.39 -6.82
N GLY A 53 -11.91 -28.81 -7.76
CA GLY A 53 -11.73 -28.13 -9.05
C GLY A 53 -10.70 -27.00 -9.06
N VAL A 54 -9.93 -26.81 -7.97
CA VAL A 54 -8.81 -25.87 -7.96
C VAL A 54 -7.70 -26.33 -8.91
N GLU A 55 -7.25 -25.41 -9.76
CA GLU A 55 -6.05 -25.59 -10.58
C GLU A 55 -4.83 -25.22 -9.74
N VAL A 56 -3.92 -26.18 -9.54
CA VAL A 56 -2.67 -25.96 -8.80
C VAL A 56 -1.51 -26.04 -9.78
N VAL A 57 -0.75 -24.94 -9.89
CA VAL A 57 0.41 -24.86 -10.77
C VAL A 57 1.68 -24.67 -9.94
N TRP A 58 2.73 -25.39 -10.32
CA TRP A 58 4.03 -25.30 -9.69
C TRP A 58 4.96 -24.39 -10.49
N THR A 59 5.77 -23.60 -9.79
CA THR A 59 6.86 -22.83 -10.38
C THR A 59 8.14 -23.07 -9.62
N GLU A 60 9.16 -23.54 -10.35
CA GLU A 60 10.50 -23.71 -9.83
C GLU A 60 11.24 -22.37 -9.82
N THR A 61 11.55 -21.88 -8.63
CA THR A 61 12.22 -20.59 -8.43
C THR A 61 13.56 -20.55 -9.15
N LEU A 62 14.35 -21.64 -9.07
CA LEU A 62 15.68 -21.72 -9.67
C LEU A 62 15.65 -21.79 -11.20
N ASP A 63 14.67 -22.48 -11.78
CA ASP A 63 14.51 -22.55 -13.24
C ASP A 63 13.99 -21.22 -13.80
N ALA A 64 13.11 -20.56 -13.06
CA ALA A 64 12.61 -19.23 -13.37
C ALA A 64 13.72 -18.15 -13.32
N MET A 65 14.87 -18.44 -12.67
CA MET A 65 16.03 -17.55 -12.60
C MET A 65 16.98 -17.67 -13.81
N GLY A 66 16.70 -18.60 -14.73
CA GLY A 66 17.38 -18.80 -16.01
C GLY A 66 17.85 -20.25 -16.22
N PRO A 67 17.93 -20.74 -17.47
CA PRO A 67 18.15 -22.16 -17.79
C PRO A 67 19.49 -22.73 -17.27
N ALA A 68 20.50 -21.90 -17.02
CA ALA A 68 21.78 -22.34 -16.44
C ALA A 68 21.79 -22.32 -14.90
N ALA A 69 20.86 -21.59 -14.26
CA ALA A 69 20.81 -21.45 -12.79
C ALA A 69 20.27 -22.70 -12.11
N GLY A 70 19.29 -23.38 -12.73
CA GLY A 70 18.68 -24.62 -12.22
C GLY A 70 19.66 -25.77 -12.01
N SER A 71 20.73 -25.87 -12.81
CA SER A 71 21.75 -26.92 -12.69
C SER A 71 23.01 -26.47 -11.93
N LEU A 72 23.40 -25.20 -12.06
CA LEU A 72 24.62 -24.67 -11.44
C LEU A 72 24.46 -24.40 -9.94
N PHE A 73 23.29 -23.92 -9.51
CA PHE A 73 23.07 -23.53 -8.12
C PHE A 73 23.05 -24.72 -7.14
N PRO A 74 22.36 -25.85 -7.44
CA PRO A 74 22.45 -27.06 -6.61
C PRO A 74 23.87 -27.64 -6.55
N ALA A 75 24.64 -27.55 -7.65
CA ALA A 75 26.02 -28.01 -7.70
C ALA A 75 26.97 -27.14 -6.83
N ILE A 76 26.80 -25.81 -6.85
CA ILE A 76 27.52 -24.89 -5.97
C ILE A 76 27.16 -25.15 -4.51
N TYR A 77 25.87 -25.28 -4.20
CA TYR A 77 25.39 -25.60 -2.86
C TYR A 77 26.01 -26.91 -2.33
N ALA A 78 25.92 -28.00 -3.09
CA ALA A 78 26.51 -29.29 -2.72
C ALA A 78 28.04 -29.22 -2.59
N GLY A 79 28.71 -28.45 -3.45
CA GLY A 79 30.16 -28.20 -3.39
C GLY A 79 30.57 -27.43 -2.14
N CYS A 80 29.85 -26.36 -1.79
CA CYS A 80 30.10 -25.55 -0.59
C CYS A 80 29.90 -26.37 0.69
N VAL A 81 28.79 -27.12 0.79
CA VAL A 81 28.50 -27.94 1.98
C VAL A 81 29.55 -29.06 2.16
N ARG A 82 29.98 -29.71 1.06
CA ARG A 82 30.95 -30.82 1.13
C ARG A 82 32.40 -30.40 1.29
N ARG A 83 32.82 -29.30 0.63
CA ARG A 83 34.24 -28.91 0.54
C ARG A 83 34.61 -27.71 1.40
N LEU A 84 33.65 -26.82 1.69
CA LEU A 84 33.88 -25.55 2.39
C LEU A 84 32.85 -25.31 3.51
N PRO A 85 32.66 -26.27 4.45
CA PRO A 85 31.63 -26.17 5.49
C PRO A 85 31.83 -24.93 6.39
N TRP A 86 33.08 -24.51 6.63
CA TRP A 86 33.38 -23.31 7.41
C TRP A 86 32.87 -22.02 6.74
N LEU A 87 32.90 -21.95 5.41
CA LEU A 87 32.45 -20.78 4.65
C LEU A 87 30.92 -20.71 4.63
N TYR A 88 30.27 -21.87 4.51
CA TYR A 88 28.83 -22.00 4.60
C TYR A 88 28.31 -21.59 5.99
N GLU A 89 28.99 -22.03 7.04
CA GLU A 89 28.72 -21.63 8.43
C GLU A 89 28.93 -20.12 8.64
N LEU A 90 30.03 -19.56 8.12
CA LEU A 90 30.30 -18.12 8.18
C LEU A 90 29.18 -17.31 7.50
N TYR A 91 28.71 -17.75 6.33
CA TYR A 91 27.61 -17.10 5.62
C TYR A 91 26.34 -17.01 6.49
N PHE A 92 25.92 -18.11 7.12
CA PHE A 92 24.74 -18.08 8.00
C PHE A 92 24.98 -17.27 9.26
N ARG A 93 26.19 -17.30 9.85
CA ARG A 93 26.53 -16.44 10.99
C ARG A 93 26.42 -14.96 10.64
N LEU A 94 26.93 -14.54 9.48
CA LEU A 94 26.80 -13.17 8.99
C LEU A 94 25.33 -12.81 8.72
N LEU A 95 24.57 -13.73 8.12
CA LEU A 95 23.14 -13.55 7.87
C LEU A 95 22.34 -13.34 9.17
N TRP A 96 22.69 -14.05 10.24
CA TRP A 96 22.05 -13.91 11.55
C TRP A 96 22.49 -12.65 12.31
N ARG A 97 23.81 -12.38 12.34
CA ARG A 97 24.42 -11.41 13.27
C ARG A 97 24.73 -10.04 12.68
N VAL A 98 24.84 -9.90 11.35
CA VAL A 98 25.28 -8.67 10.69
C VAL A 98 24.13 -8.07 9.86
N PRO A 99 23.38 -7.08 10.40
CA PRO A 99 22.24 -6.48 9.72
C PRO A 99 22.50 -5.94 8.29
N PRO A 100 23.62 -5.25 7.99
CA PRO A 100 23.86 -4.76 6.62
C PRO A 100 24.12 -5.91 5.64
N PHE A 101 24.85 -6.95 6.04
CA PHE A 101 25.07 -8.14 5.23
C PHE A 101 23.73 -8.82 4.92
N ARG A 102 22.92 -9.07 5.96
CA ARG A 102 21.57 -9.60 5.82
C ARG A 102 20.71 -8.79 4.85
N ALA A 103 20.69 -7.46 4.99
CA ALA A 103 19.90 -6.59 4.13
C ALA A 103 20.37 -6.65 2.67
N GLY A 104 21.69 -6.66 2.43
CA GLY A 104 22.29 -6.78 1.11
C GLY A 104 21.94 -8.12 0.45
N THR A 105 22.18 -9.23 1.13
CA THR A 105 21.85 -10.59 0.64
C THR A 105 20.37 -10.70 0.29
N ARG A 106 19.47 -10.26 1.18
CA ARG A 106 18.03 -10.27 0.93
C ARG A 106 17.65 -9.44 -0.31
N ALA A 107 18.25 -8.26 -0.49
CA ALA A 107 17.96 -7.39 -1.62
C ALA A 107 18.38 -8.01 -2.96
N VAL A 108 19.54 -8.67 -3.00
CA VAL A 108 20.05 -9.37 -4.18
C VAL A 108 19.15 -10.54 -4.53
N VAL A 109 18.87 -11.43 -3.57
CA VAL A 109 17.99 -12.60 -3.76
C VAL A 109 16.60 -12.15 -4.21
N ALA A 110 16.01 -11.18 -3.53
CA ALA A 110 14.69 -10.64 -3.89
C ALA A 110 14.64 -10.11 -5.33
N ARG A 111 15.67 -9.38 -5.78
CA ARG A 111 15.72 -8.86 -7.15
C ARG A 111 15.86 -9.98 -8.18
N TRP A 112 16.66 -10.99 -7.85
CA TRP A 112 16.97 -12.07 -8.79
C TRP A 112 15.78 -13.02 -8.95
N SER A 113 15.18 -13.48 -7.86
CA SER A 113 14.03 -14.41 -7.89
C SER A 113 12.74 -13.77 -8.40
N ALA A 114 12.52 -12.46 -8.16
CA ALA A 114 11.27 -11.79 -8.56
C ALA A 114 11.03 -11.79 -10.08
N ARG A 115 12.08 -11.73 -10.92
CA ARG A 115 11.91 -11.69 -12.38
C ARG A 115 11.29 -12.97 -12.91
N GLY A 116 11.79 -14.12 -12.46
CA GLY A 116 11.28 -15.42 -12.87
C GLY A 116 9.85 -15.66 -12.38
N ILE A 117 9.62 -15.36 -11.11
CA ILE A 117 8.30 -15.53 -10.48
C ILE A 117 7.26 -14.60 -11.15
N ALA A 118 7.63 -13.39 -11.57
CA ALA A 118 6.72 -12.48 -12.27
C ALA A 118 6.17 -13.08 -13.57
N THR A 119 7.00 -13.80 -14.33
CA THR A 119 6.59 -14.48 -15.56
C THR A 119 5.54 -15.55 -15.27
N ALA A 120 5.75 -16.36 -14.23
CA ALA A 120 4.80 -17.39 -13.82
C ALA A 120 3.48 -16.80 -13.30
N VAL A 121 3.54 -15.71 -12.52
CA VAL A 121 2.36 -14.99 -12.05
C VAL A 121 1.55 -14.42 -13.21
N ALA A 122 2.21 -13.81 -14.19
CA ALA A 122 1.55 -13.23 -15.36
C ALA A 122 0.93 -14.30 -16.28
N ALA A 123 1.54 -15.48 -16.39
CA ALA A 123 1.05 -16.57 -17.23
C ALA A 123 -0.18 -17.27 -16.63
N HIS A 124 -0.22 -17.43 -15.30
CA HIS A 124 -1.24 -18.26 -14.63
C HIS A 124 -2.34 -17.45 -13.93
N GLU A 125 -2.16 -16.14 -13.75
CA GLU A 125 -3.11 -15.25 -13.07
C GLU A 125 -3.72 -15.86 -11.78
N PRO A 126 -2.87 -16.26 -10.81
CA PRO A 126 -3.34 -17.01 -9.64
C PRO A 126 -4.20 -16.17 -8.70
N ASP A 127 -5.14 -16.82 -8.01
CA ASP A 127 -5.96 -16.22 -6.95
C ASP A 127 -5.27 -16.26 -5.58
N LEU A 128 -4.32 -17.18 -5.41
CA LEU A 128 -3.51 -17.39 -4.20
C LEU A 128 -2.11 -17.86 -4.58
N VAL A 129 -1.08 -17.32 -3.91
CA VAL A 129 0.31 -17.77 -4.08
C VAL A 129 0.85 -18.32 -2.77
N VAL A 130 1.44 -19.51 -2.79
CA VAL A 130 2.05 -20.14 -1.61
C VAL A 130 3.51 -20.47 -1.91
N ALA A 131 4.41 -19.97 -1.07
CA ALA A 131 5.84 -20.21 -1.18
C ALA A 131 6.29 -21.30 -0.20
N THR A 132 7.02 -22.30 -0.68
CA THR A 132 7.65 -23.36 0.15
C THR A 132 9.18 -23.29 0.11
N PHE A 133 9.74 -22.18 -0.38
CA PHE A 133 11.17 -21.99 -0.60
C PHE A 133 11.62 -20.57 -0.19
N PRO A 134 12.73 -20.39 0.55
CA PRO A 134 13.09 -19.09 1.13
C PRO A 134 13.41 -18.00 0.10
N GLU A 135 14.02 -18.33 -1.04
CA GLU A 135 14.29 -17.39 -2.13
C GLU A 135 12.98 -16.91 -2.78
N ALA A 136 11.98 -17.79 -2.86
CA ALA A 136 10.65 -17.47 -3.37
C ALA A 136 9.96 -16.42 -2.49
N VAL A 137 10.06 -16.55 -1.16
CA VAL A 137 9.52 -15.58 -0.19
C VAL A 137 10.01 -14.17 -0.49
N LEU A 138 11.31 -14.00 -0.73
CA LEU A 138 11.91 -12.69 -0.99
C LEU A 138 11.53 -12.14 -2.37
N GLY A 139 11.46 -13.01 -3.39
CA GLY A 139 11.00 -12.66 -4.74
C GLY A 139 9.56 -12.17 -4.74
N LEU A 140 8.66 -12.94 -4.11
CA LEU A 140 7.24 -12.58 -3.96
C LEU A 140 7.05 -11.32 -3.13
N GLY A 141 7.80 -11.17 -2.02
CA GLY A 141 7.77 -9.95 -1.22
C GLY A 141 8.21 -8.71 -2.00
N ARG A 142 9.13 -8.86 -2.97
CA ARG A 142 9.46 -7.79 -3.90
C ARG A 142 8.32 -7.50 -4.87
N LEU A 143 7.70 -8.52 -5.47
CA LEU A 143 6.58 -8.34 -6.40
C LEU A 143 5.37 -7.66 -5.74
N ARG A 144 5.08 -8.01 -4.48
CA ARG A 144 4.09 -7.33 -3.63
C ARG A 144 4.45 -5.85 -3.45
N ARG A 145 5.69 -5.54 -3.03
CA ARG A 145 6.16 -4.16 -2.85
C ARG A 145 6.16 -3.32 -4.13
N THR A 146 6.36 -3.93 -5.29
CA THR A 146 6.36 -3.25 -6.60
C THR A 146 4.99 -3.26 -7.27
N GLY A 147 3.94 -3.80 -6.63
CA GLY A 147 2.58 -3.83 -7.16
C GLY A 147 2.37 -4.77 -8.35
N HIS A 148 3.31 -5.68 -8.62
CA HIS A 148 3.21 -6.66 -9.71
C HIS A 148 2.50 -7.96 -9.28
N LEU A 149 2.21 -8.10 -7.99
CA LEU A 149 1.45 -9.20 -7.42
C LEU A 149 0.50 -8.62 -6.37
N THR A 150 -0.80 -8.77 -6.57
CA THR A 150 -1.85 -8.14 -5.74
C THR A 150 -2.69 -9.16 -4.98
N VAL A 151 -2.63 -10.42 -5.37
CA VAL A 151 -3.31 -11.53 -4.69
C VAL A 151 -2.64 -11.92 -3.37
N PRO A 152 -3.34 -12.63 -2.47
CA PRO A 152 -2.78 -13.11 -1.22
C PRO A 152 -1.53 -13.98 -1.44
N VAL A 153 -0.53 -13.78 -0.59
CA VAL A 153 0.73 -14.53 -0.62
C VAL A 153 1.05 -15.05 0.76
N ALA A 154 1.21 -16.37 0.86
CA ALA A 154 1.62 -17.05 2.07
C ALA A 154 2.98 -17.75 1.90
N ALA A 155 3.72 -17.90 2.99
CA ALA A 155 4.90 -18.73 3.07
C ALA A 155 4.66 -19.89 4.02
N LEU A 156 4.85 -21.12 3.56
CA LEU A 156 4.88 -22.31 4.40
C LEU A 156 6.34 -22.65 4.71
N VAL A 157 6.74 -22.36 5.95
CA VAL A 157 8.14 -22.44 6.36
C VAL A 157 8.47 -23.85 6.79
N ALA A 158 9.24 -24.54 5.94
CA ALA A 158 9.67 -25.92 6.14
C ALA A 158 10.87 -26.07 7.10
N ASP A 159 11.51 -24.97 7.50
CA ASP A 159 12.59 -24.98 8.48
C ASP A 159 12.04 -24.74 9.90
N PRO A 160 12.25 -25.66 10.85
CA PRO A 160 11.95 -25.42 12.26
C PRO A 160 12.57 -24.12 12.78
N ALA A 161 13.84 -23.85 12.41
CA ALA A 161 14.57 -22.64 12.75
C ALA A 161 14.64 -21.71 11.53
N PRO A 162 13.60 -20.89 11.28
CA PRO A 162 13.49 -20.12 10.05
C PRO A 162 14.58 -19.05 9.98
N HIS A 163 15.53 -19.25 9.07
CA HIS A 163 16.59 -18.29 8.85
C HIS A 163 16.06 -16.99 8.21
N PRO A 164 16.83 -15.88 8.26
CA PRO A 164 16.31 -14.58 7.85
C PRO A 164 15.93 -14.42 6.38
N LEU A 165 16.03 -15.44 5.51
CA LEU A 165 15.48 -15.35 4.14
C LEU A 165 14.01 -15.80 4.09
N TRP A 166 13.55 -16.61 5.06
CA TRP A 166 12.18 -17.12 5.16
C TRP A 166 11.12 -16.07 5.52
N GLY A 167 11.50 -14.85 5.86
CA GLY A 167 10.55 -13.82 6.29
C GLY A 167 10.52 -12.61 5.38
N ASP A 168 9.34 -12.12 5.02
CA ASP A 168 9.19 -10.81 4.38
C ASP A 168 7.85 -10.18 4.76
N LYS A 169 7.89 -8.99 5.36
CA LYS A 169 6.68 -8.27 5.82
C LYS A 169 5.67 -7.88 4.72
N ALA A 170 6.00 -8.09 3.45
CA ALA A 170 5.09 -7.84 2.34
C ALA A 170 4.19 -9.05 2.01
N LEU A 171 4.48 -10.22 2.58
CA LEU A 171 3.61 -11.39 2.54
C LEU A 171 2.51 -11.27 3.60
N ASP A 172 1.36 -11.85 3.31
CA ASP A 172 0.17 -11.78 4.14
C ASP A 172 0.27 -12.76 5.33
N LEU A 173 1.00 -13.86 5.18
CA LEU A 173 1.18 -14.85 6.24
C LEU A 173 2.47 -15.69 6.08
N HIS A 174 3.13 -15.99 7.19
CA HIS A 174 4.18 -17.00 7.30
C HIS A 174 3.72 -18.06 8.32
N LEU A 175 3.55 -19.29 7.85
CA LEU A 175 3.22 -20.44 8.67
C LEU A 175 4.51 -21.13 9.10
N VAL A 176 4.74 -21.16 10.41
CA VAL A 176 5.91 -21.81 11.02
C VAL A 176 5.47 -22.96 11.93
N SER A 177 6.33 -23.97 12.08
CA SER A 177 5.99 -25.20 12.80
C SER A 177 6.07 -25.08 14.34
N THR A 178 6.86 -24.15 14.87
CA THR A 178 7.12 -24.04 16.32
C THR A 178 6.94 -22.60 16.85
N PRO A 179 6.54 -22.42 18.12
CA PRO A 179 6.47 -21.10 18.76
C PRO A 179 7.81 -20.37 18.81
N GLU A 180 8.91 -21.07 19.08
CA GLU A 180 10.24 -20.46 19.06
C GLU A 180 10.67 -20.08 17.63
N GLY A 181 10.37 -20.92 16.62
CA GLY A 181 10.56 -20.54 15.22
C GLY A 181 9.80 -19.25 14.86
N ALA A 182 8.58 -19.09 15.36
CA ALA A 182 7.83 -17.83 15.22
C ALA A 182 8.53 -16.65 15.88
N ARG A 183 9.05 -16.82 17.11
CA ARG A 183 9.82 -15.79 17.81
C ARG A 183 11.09 -15.42 17.04
N MET A 184 11.82 -16.41 16.52
CA MET A 184 13.02 -16.22 15.69
C MET A 184 12.70 -15.41 14.44
N LEU A 185 11.64 -15.78 13.70
CA LEU A 185 11.26 -15.10 12.47
C LEU A 185 10.80 -13.66 12.71
N ARG A 186 10.00 -13.41 13.76
CA ARG A 186 9.57 -12.05 14.14
C ARG A 186 10.74 -11.15 14.55
N ARG A 187 11.75 -11.72 15.22
CA ARG A 187 13.00 -10.99 15.57
C ARG A 187 13.84 -10.69 14.34
N ALA A 188 13.99 -11.66 13.43
CA ALA A 188 14.76 -11.48 12.20
C ALA A 188 14.10 -10.49 11.23
N VAL A 189 12.76 -10.48 11.18
CA VAL A 189 11.96 -9.64 10.27
C VAL A 189 10.80 -9.00 11.03
N PRO A 190 11.03 -7.88 11.73
CA PRO A 190 9.97 -7.18 12.46
C PRO A 190 8.82 -6.72 11.55
N GLY A 191 7.60 -7.08 11.92
CA GLY A 191 6.38 -6.78 11.17
C GLY A 191 5.98 -7.85 10.15
N ALA A 192 6.67 -8.99 10.08
CA ALA A 192 6.15 -10.14 9.35
C ALA A 192 4.92 -10.72 10.07
N ALA A 193 3.84 -10.98 9.34
CA ALA A 193 2.70 -11.72 9.84
C ALA A 193 3.10 -13.19 9.99
N VAL A 194 3.23 -13.67 11.22
CA VAL A 194 3.71 -15.03 11.52
C VAL A 194 2.71 -15.74 12.40
N ARG A 195 2.25 -16.92 11.96
CA ARG A 195 1.34 -17.80 12.70
C ARG A 195 1.98 -19.17 12.87
N VAL A 196 1.80 -19.74 14.04
CA VAL A 196 2.24 -21.10 14.32
C VAL A 196 1.18 -22.05 13.75
N GLY A 197 1.59 -22.93 12.84
CA GLY A 197 0.72 -23.88 12.17
C GLY A 197 1.11 -25.34 12.40
N ALA A 198 0.47 -26.22 11.64
CA ALA A 198 0.80 -27.64 11.52
C ALA A 198 2.12 -27.84 10.77
N LEU A 199 2.67 -29.05 10.89
CA LEU A 199 3.84 -29.45 10.12
C LEU A 199 3.47 -29.51 8.62
N PRO A 200 4.35 -29.03 7.71
CA PRO A 200 4.10 -29.04 6.27
C PRO A 200 4.33 -30.44 5.67
N VAL A 201 3.53 -31.41 6.09
CA VAL A 201 3.65 -32.83 5.74
C VAL A 201 2.37 -33.35 5.11
N ALA A 202 2.51 -34.32 4.20
CA ALA A 202 1.39 -34.99 3.56
C ALA A 202 0.56 -35.80 4.58
N GLY A 203 -0.73 -35.99 4.31
CA GLY A 203 -1.63 -36.68 5.25
C GLY A 203 -1.28 -38.13 5.53
N ALA A 204 -0.59 -38.79 4.59
CA ALA A 204 -0.13 -40.16 4.75
C ALA A 204 0.82 -40.38 5.95
N PHE A 205 1.49 -39.31 6.43
CA PHE A 205 2.39 -39.38 7.59
C PHE A 205 1.66 -39.24 8.94
N THR A 206 0.34 -39.04 8.95
CA THR A 206 -0.43 -39.09 10.19
C THR A 206 -0.59 -40.55 10.64
N PRO A 207 -0.11 -40.95 11.83
CA PRO A 207 -0.19 -42.34 12.27
C PRO A 207 -1.63 -42.70 12.67
N PRO A 208 -2.08 -43.95 12.45
CA PRO A 208 -3.29 -44.48 13.08
C PRO A 208 -3.14 -44.48 14.62
N ALA A 209 -4.25 -44.38 15.35
CA ALA A 209 -4.27 -44.19 16.80
C ALA A 209 -3.42 -45.21 17.59
N ASP A 210 -3.34 -46.46 17.12
CA ASP A 210 -2.81 -47.60 17.89
C ASP A 210 -1.52 -48.24 17.34
N ASP A 211 -0.84 -47.58 16.39
CA ASP A 211 0.15 -48.27 15.53
C ASP A 211 1.62 -48.12 16.00
N VAL A 212 1.94 -48.61 17.21
CA VAL A 212 3.34 -48.76 17.66
C VAL A 212 3.77 -50.22 17.48
N PRO A 213 4.70 -50.52 16.56
CA PRO A 213 5.21 -51.88 16.39
C PRO A 213 5.90 -52.36 17.68
N ALA A 214 5.38 -53.42 18.30
CA ALA A 214 6.01 -54.03 19.47
C ALA A 214 7.21 -54.90 19.04
N ARG A 215 8.37 -54.27 18.77
CA ARG A 215 9.62 -54.97 18.45
C ARG A 215 10.57 -55.03 19.63
N THR A 216 11.25 -56.18 19.81
CA THR A 216 12.30 -56.35 20.83
C THR A 216 13.56 -55.55 20.51
N ARG A 217 13.93 -55.43 19.23
CA ARG A 217 14.97 -54.50 18.73
C ARG A 217 14.29 -53.37 17.95
N PRO A 218 14.67 -52.09 18.16
CA PRO A 218 14.09 -50.99 17.41
C PRO A 218 14.56 -51.05 15.95
N LEU A 219 13.62 -51.03 15.01
CA LEU A 219 13.91 -50.84 13.60
C LEU A 219 14.08 -49.34 13.33
N VAL A 220 15.28 -48.92 12.95
CA VAL A 220 15.62 -47.50 12.76
C VAL A 220 15.75 -47.21 11.27
N TYR A 221 14.99 -46.23 10.79
CA TYR A 221 15.10 -45.73 9.42
C TYR A 221 16.20 -44.67 9.33
N VAL A 222 17.28 -44.98 8.62
CA VAL A 222 18.39 -44.06 8.36
C VAL A 222 18.18 -43.41 6.99
N SER A 223 17.92 -42.10 6.99
CA SER A 223 17.69 -41.31 5.78
C SER A 223 18.60 -40.09 5.73
N CYS A 224 19.40 -39.99 4.67
CA CYS A 224 20.38 -38.91 4.51
C CYS A 224 20.00 -37.89 3.41
N GLY A 225 18.72 -37.86 3.06
CA GLY A 225 18.16 -37.00 2.01
C GLY A 225 18.64 -37.38 0.60
N SER A 226 18.05 -36.76 -0.42
CA SER A 226 18.36 -37.08 -1.84
C SER A 226 19.79 -36.77 -2.26
N LEU A 227 20.52 -35.96 -1.48
CA LEU A 227 21.91 -35.56 -1.73
C LEU A 227 22.95 -36.34 -0.89
N ALA A 228 22.50 -37.22 0.02
CA ALA A 228 23.33 -38.07 0.88
C ALA A 228 24.48 -37.30 1.56
N PHE A 229 24.16 -36.22 2.27
CA PHE A 229 25.17 -35.51 3.08
C PHE A 229 25.53 -36.29 4.36
N GLY A 230 26.67 -35.98 4.97
CA GLY A 230 27.10 -36.59 6.24
C GLY A 230 27.60 -38.03 6.14
N ASP A 231 27.81 -38.66 7.30
CA ASP A 231 28.36 -40.01 7.41
C ASP A 231 27.26 -41.09 7.58
N VAL A 232 26.62 -41.45 6.46
CA VAL A 232 25.55 -42.47 6.44
C VAL A 232 26.02 -43.82 6.98
N ALA A 233 27.26 -44.20 6.66
CA ALA A 233 27.82 -45.49 7.07
C ALA A 233 28.11 -45.51 8.58
N GLY A 234 28.68 -44.44 9.12
CA GLY A 234 28.86 -44.27 10.56
C GLY A 234 27.53 -44.25 11.32
N ALA A 235 26.50 -43.60 10.76
CA ALA A 235 25.15 -43.63 11.34
C ALA A 235 24.59 -45.06 11.42
N CYS A 236 24.71 -45.84 10.34
CA CYS A 236 24.27 -47.24 10.32
C CYS A 236 25.05 -48.07 11.34
N ALA A 237 26.38 -47.97 11.38
CA ALA A 237 27.21 -48.71 12.34
C ALA A 237 26.83 -48.38 13.80
N ALA A 238 26.66 -47.09 14.13
CA ALA A 238 26.28 -46.66 15.47
C ALA A 238 24.91 -47.19 15.91
N VAL A 239 23.92 -47.21 14.99
CA VAL A 239 22.60 -47.80 15.28
C VAL A 239 22.71 -49.30 15.57
N LEU A 240 23.51 -50.02 14.80
CA LEU A 240 23.70 -51.46 14.97
C LEU A 240 24.41 -51.77 16.29
N ASP A 241 25.46 -51.01 16.62
CA ASP A 241 26.19 -51.12 17.89
C ASP A 241 25.30 -50.78 19.10
N GLY A 242 24.33 -49.87 18.93
CA GLY A 242 23.35 -49.49 19.95
C GLY A 242 22.24 -50.53 20.17
N GLY A 243 22.26 -51.65 19.43
CA GLY A 243 21.28 -52.72 19.57
C GLY A 243 20.02 -52.58 18.69
N GLY A 244 20.02 -51.64 17.72
CA GLY A 244 18.96 -51.49 16.74
C GLY A 244 19.14 -52.36 15.48
N ASP A 245 18.09 -52.42 14.67
CA ASP A 245 18.12 -52.92 13.29
C ASP A 245 18.03 -51.73 12.33
N VAL A 246 18.68 -51.80 11.16
CA VAL A 246 18.77 -50.65 10.23
C VAL A 246 18.00 -50.91 8.96
N LEU A 247 17.12 -49.97 8.62
CA LEU A 247 16.64 -49.77 7.25
C LEU A 247 17.29 -48.49 6.71
N VAL A 248 18.10 -48.58 5.65
CA VAL A 248 18.78 -47.42 5.08
C VAL A 248 18.42 -47.22 3.61
N SER A 249 18.10 -45.97 3.26
CA SER A 249 17.92 -45.56 1.86
C SER A 249 19.25 -45.01 1.32
N ALA A 250 19.82 -45.67 0.31
CA ALA A 250 21.11 -45.29 -0.26
C ALA A 250 21.04 -44.01 -1.14
N GLY A 251 19.82 -43.58 -1.52
CA GLY A 251 19.60 -42.41 -2.36
C GLY A 251 20.16 -42.56 -3.78
N ARG A 252 20.37 -41.43 -4.48
CA ARG A 252 20.84 -41.44 -5.88
C ARG A 252 22.37 -41.51 -6.05
N VAL A 253 23.13 -41.80 -4.99
CA VAL A 253 24.60 -41.72 -4.99
C VAL A 253 25.23 -43.13 -4.98
N PRO A 254 25.76 -43.63 -6.12
CA PRO A 254 26.25 -45.01 -6.22
C PRO A 254 27.38 -45.37 -5.26
N SER A 255 28.27 -44.43 -4.94
CA SER A 255 29.41 -44.69 -4.03
C SER A 255 28.98 -44.92 -2.58
N VAL A 256 27.86 -44.33 -2.14
CA VAL A 256 27.29 -44.56 -0.81
C VAL A 256 26.73 -45.96 -0.73
N ARG A 257 26.02 -46.43 -1.78
CA ARG A 257 25.51 -47.79 -1.88
C ARG A 257 26.60 -48.85 -1.68
N THR A 258 27.70 -48.78 -2.44
CA THR A 258 28.79 -49.76 -2.32
C THR A 258 29.43 -49.77 -0.92
N ARG A 259 29.41 -48.65 -0.20
CA ARG A 259 29.89 -48.57 1.18
C ARG A 259 28.90 -49.22 2.16
N LEU A 260 27.59 -49.00 1.97
CA LEU A 260 26.53 -49.59 2.79
C LEU A 260 26.39 -51.10 2.57
N GLU A 261 26.49 -51.59 1.33
CA GLU A 261 26.49 -53.02 1.01
C GLU A 261 27.71 -53.73 1.62
N ARG A 262 28.90 -53.09 1.60
CA ARG A 262 30.07 -53.61 2.31
C ARG A 262 29.84 -53.65 3.82
N LEU A 263 29.29 -52.59 4.42
CA LEU A 263 28.99 -52.57 5.85
C LEU A 263 28.04 -53.70 6.25
N ALA A 264 26.99 -53.94 5.44
CA ALA A 264 26.06 -55.05 5.66
C ALA A 264 26.75 -56.44 5.61
N GLY A 265 27.86 -56.58 4.87
CA GLY A 265 28.61 -57.83 4.74
C GLY A 265 29.74 -58.07 5.76
N HIS A 266 30.20 -57.06 6.50
CA HIS A 266 31.43 -57.14 7.34
C HIS A 266 31.19 -57.38 8.84
N HIS A 267 29.96 -57.56 9.32
CA HIS A 267 29.69 -57.74 10.75
C HIS A 267 29.45 -59.21 11.16
N PRO A 268 30.19 -59.75 12.15
CA PRO A 268 30.00 -61.12 12.61
C PRO A 268 28.80 -61.23 13.56
N ARG A 269 27.83 -62.09 13.19
CA ARG A 269 26.76 -62.69 14.02
C ARG A 269 25.68 -61.73 14.58
N GLY A 270 24.53 -61.69 13.91
CA GLY A 270 23.23 -61.35 14.52
C GLY A 270 22.59 -60.01 14.14
N VAL A 271 23.20 -59.22 13.26
CA VAL A 271 22.80 -57.84 12.98
C VAL A 271 22.02 -57.73 11.65
N ARG A 272 20.83 -57.10 11.65
CA ARG A 272 19.91 -57.05 10.48
C ARG A 272 19.88 -55.65 9.86
N MET A 273 20.70 -55.43 8.83
CA MET A 273 20.70 -54.21 8.01
C MET A 273 20.08 -54.47 6.64
N ARG A 274 19.12 -53.64 6.23
CA ARG A 274 18.51 -53.66 4.88
C ARG A 274 18.81 -52.37 4.14
N VAL A 275 19.47 -52.49 3.00
CA VAL A 275 19.76 -51.37 2.08
C VAL A 275 18.70 -51.36 0.98
N VAL A 276 18.06 -50.20 0.76
CA VAL A 276 17.14 -49.98 -0.37
C VAL A 276 17.62 -48.84 -1.25
N ASP A 277 17.37 -48.95 -2.56
CA ASP A 277 17.78 -47.93 -3.54
C ASP A 277 16.93 -46.66 -3.41
N TRP A 278 15.61 -46.82 -3.37
CA TRP A 278 14.65 -45.74 -3.19
C TRP A 278 13.42 -46.24 -2.42
N VAL A 279 12.90 -45.42 -1.52
CA VAL A 279 11.67 -45.72 -0.78
C VAL A 279 10.50 -45.11 -1.56
N SER A 280 9.67 -45.96 -2.16
CA SER A 280 8.49 -45.55 -2.95
C SER A 280 7.34 -45.04 -2.09
N ASP A 281 7.19 -45.58 -0.87
CA ASP A 281 6.22 -45.13 0.13
C ASP A 281 6.94 -44.73 1.43
N PRO A 282 7.41 -43.47 1.52
CA PRO A 282 8.12 -42.98 2.71
C PRO A 282 7.23 -42.90 3.95
N ALA A 283 5.92 -42.73 3.78
CA ALA A 283 4.99 -42.60 4.88
C ALA A 283 4.78 -43.92 5.61
N THR A 284 4.48 -45.00 4.87
CA THR A 284 4.38 -46.35 5.46
C THR A 284 5.71 -46.79 6.04
N THR A 285 6.82 -46.56 5.32
CA THR A 285 8.16 -46.91 5.82
C THR A 285 8.49 -46.22 7.14
N THR A 286 8.17 -44.92 7.27
CA THR A 286 8.42 -44.17 8.51
C THR A 286 7.53 -44.65 9.65
N ARG A 287 6.25 -44.95 9.39
CA ARG A 287 5.31 -45.50 10.38
C ARG A 287 5.70 -46.90 10.84
N ASP A 288 6.25 -47.72 9.95
CA ASP A 288 6.68 -49.06 10.28
C ASP A 288 7.97 -49.08 11.10
N CYS A 289 8.75 -48.00 11.15
CA CYS A 289 9.98 -47.93 11.93
C CYS A 289 9.74 -47.43 13.36
N ASP A 290 10.63 -47.83 14.28
CA ASP A 290 10.61 -47.46 15.69
C ASP A 290 11.30 -46.12 15.96
N ALA A 291 12.23 -45.70 15.10
CA ALA A 291 12.91 -44.41 15.17
C ALA A 291 13.41 -43.98 13.78
N VAL A 292 13.74 -42.70 13.62
CA VAL A 292 14.32 -42.14 12.39
C VAL A 292 15.62 -41.44 12.70
N VAL A 293 16.65 -41.74 11.93
CA VAL A 293 17.94 -41.05 11.95
C VAL A 293 18.09 -40.23 10.68
N THR A 294 18.36 -38.94 10.84
CA THR A 294 18.67 -38.06 9.71
C THR A 294 19.69 -36.99 10.10
N ASN A 295 20.27 -36.31 9.12
CA ASN A 295 21.36 -35.35 9.30
C ASN A 295 20.91 -33.88 9.22
N ALA A 296 19.60 -33.63 9.07
CA ALA A 296 19.04 -32.30 8.96
C ALA A 296 17.61 -32.26 9.49
N GLY A 297 17.23 -31.15 10.14
CA GLY A 297 15.83 -30.89 10.52
C GLY A 297 14.93 -30.47 9.35
N GLY A 298 15.04 -31.14 8.18
CA GLY A 298 14.27 -30.86 6.97
C GLY A 298 13.02 -31.75 6.84
N ALA A 299 12.57 -32.02 5.61
CA ALA A 299 11.33 -32.78 5.35
C ALA A 299 11.26 -34.13 6.09
N THR A 300 12.30 -34.97 6.01
CA THR A 300 12.33 -36.27 6.71
C THR A 300 12.18 -36.15 8.24
N ALA A 301 12.72 -35.08 8.83
CA ALA A 301 12.55 -34.82 10.26
C ALA A 301 11.11 -34.44 10.59
N LEU A 302 10.48 -33.58 9.78
CA LEU A 302 9.08 -33.19 9.94
C LEU A 302 8.13 -34.37 9.74
N GLU A 303 8.42 -35.24 8.77
CA GLU A 303 7.70 -36.49 8.50
C GLU A 303 7.80 -37.47 9.68
N ALA A 304 8.99 -37.64 10.26
CA ALA A 304 9.19 -38.46 11.45
C ALA A 304 8.41 -37.93 12.65
N LEU A 305 8.44 -36.60 12.87
CA LEU A 305 7.67 -35.94 13.92
C LEU A 305 6.17 -36.14 13.70
N ALA A 306 5.67 -35.98 12.48
CA ALA A 306 4.27 -36.21 12.14
C ALA A 306 3.80 -37.64 12.44
N CYS A 307 4.66 -38.62 12.17
CA CYS A 307 4.47 -40.03 12.54
C CYS A 307 4.64 -40.32 14.04
N ALA A 308 4.95 -39.29 14.85
CA ALA A 308 5.31 -39.36 16.26
C ALA A 308 6.46 -40.33 16.56
N ARG A 309 7.47 -40.41 15.67
CA ARG A 309 8.62 -41.30 15.83
C ARG A 309 9.78 -40.58 16.52
N PRO A 310 10.48 -41.25 17.46
CA PRO A 310 11.76 -40.77 17.97
C PRO A 310 12.68 -40.32 16.83
N LEU A 311 13.12 -39.07 16.89
CA LEU A 311 13.93 -38.42 15.86
C LEU A 311 15.34 -38.18 16.40
N LEU A 312 16.32 -38.84 15.77
CA LEU A 312 17.74 -38.72 16.10
C LEU A 312 18.45 -37.94 14.99
N LEU A 313 19.02 -36.78 15.35
CA LEU A 313 19.69 -35.88 14.41
C LEU A 313 21.20 -36.08 14.47
N PHE A 314 21.72 -36.95 13.60
CA PHE A 314 23.12 -37.36 13.57
C PHE A 314 23.98 -36.43 12.72
N ALA A 315 25.07 -35.93 13.31
CA ALA A 315 26.05 -35.03 12.70
C ALA A 315 25.39 -33.94 11.79
N PRO A 316 24.58 -33.03 12.36
CA PRO A 316 23.77 -32.11 11.57
C PRO A 316 24.56 -31.28 10.56
N ILE A 317 23.99 -31.05 9.37
CA ILE A 317 24.66 -30.25 8.33
C ILE A 317 24.92 -28.80 8.81
N PRO A 318 26.05 -28.18 8.43
CA PRO A 318 26.41 -26.82 8.86
C PRO A 318 25.36 -25.75 8.49
N GLY A 319 25.39 -24.59 9.14
CA GLY A 319 24.46 -23.49 8.87
C GLY A 319 23.03 -23.78 9.32
N HIS A 320 22.07 -23.77 8.40
CA HIS A 320 20.65 -23.91 8.73
C HIS A 320 20.27 -25.28 9.30
N GLY A 321 20.92 -26.38 8.88
CA GLY A 321 20.60 -27.71 9.40
C GLY A 321 20.93 -27.88 10.88
N ARG A 322 22.09 -27.35 11.31
CA ARG A 322 22.48 -27.27 12.73
C ARG A 322 21.51 -26.41 13.53
N ALA A 323 21.11 -25.25 13.00
CA ALA A 323 20.12 -24.39 13.66
C ALA A 323 18.76 -25.09 13.83
N ASN A 324 18.30 -25.85 12.82
CA ASN A 324 17.09 -26.65 12.91
C ASN A 324 17.23 -27.74 14.00
N ALA A 325 18.37 -28.44 14.04
CA ALA A 325 18.64 -29.49 15.02
C ALA A 325 18.66 -28.97 16.46
N GLU A 326 19.41 -27.90 16.73
CA GLU A 326 19.49 -27.25 18.04
C GLU A 326 18.13 -26.70 18.49
N LEU A 327 17.27 -26.27 17.57
CA LEU A 327 15.91 -25.84 17.92
C LEU A 327 15.02 -27.03 18.29
N LEU A 328 15.01 -28.09 17.48
CA LEU A 328 14.18 -29.27 17.73
C LEU A 328 14.55 -29.95 19.06
N GLU A 329 15.83 -29.99 19.40
CA GLU A 329 16.30 -30.50 20.69
C GLU A 329 15.85 -29.65 21.88
N ARG A 330 15.99 -28.32 21.79
CA ARG A 330 15.51 -27.40 22.84
C ARG A 330 14.00 -27.49 23.06
N GLU A 331 13.25 -27.77 21.99
CA GLU A 331 11.81 -28.00 22.04
C GLU A 331 11.45 -29.44 22.43
N GLY A 332 12.42 -30.28 22.79
CA GLY A 332 12.21 -31.67 23.21
C GLY A 332 11.56 -32.56 22.13
N LEU A 333 11.75 -32.22 20.85
CA LEU A 333 11.18 -32.91 19.70
C LEU A 333 12.18 -33.88 19.04
N ALA A 334 13.48 -33.69 19.27
CA ALA A 334 14.54 -34.53 18.73
C ALA A 334 15.70 -34.67 19.71
N THR A 335 16.55 -35.67 19.50
CA THR A 335 17.85 -35.81 20.17
C THR A 335 18.95 -35.51 19.17
N VAL A 336 19.87 -34.60 19.49
CA VAL A 336 21.02 -34.32 18.62
C VAL A 336 22.18 -35.23 18.99
N CYS A 337 22.75 -35.89 17.98
CA CYS A 337 23.87 -36.81 18.14
C CYS A 337 25.07 -36.26 17.35
N PRO A 338 25.96 -35.46 17.98
CA PRO A 338 27.12 -34.88 17.29
C PRO A 338 28.09 -35.93 16.73
N GLY A 339 28.26 -37.05 17.44
CA GLY A 339 29.14 -38.16 17.08
C GLY A 339 28.46 -39.53 17.12
N THR A 340 29.23 -40.56 16.75
CA THR A 340 28.74 -41.95 16.66
C THR A 340 28.42 -42.55 18.03
N ASP A 341 29.16 -42.17 19.07
CA ASP A 341 28.90 -42.65 20.43
C ASP A 341 27.59 -42.08 20.97
N ASP A 342 27.31 -40.78 20.73
CA ASP A 342 26.03 -40.17 21.11
C ASP A 342 24.84 -40.86 20.43
N LEU A 343 25.01 -41.23 19.15
CA LEU A 343 23.98 -41.95 18.40
C LEU A 343 23.79 -43.37 18.92
N ARG A 344 24.88 -44.08 19.25
CA ARG A 344 24.84 -45.41 19.85
C ARG A 344 24.06 -45.38 21.16
N ASP A 345 24.37 -44.43 22.04
CA ASP A 345 23.74 -44.31 23.35
C ASP A 345 22.25 -43.94 23.23
N ALA A 346 21.92 -43.03 22.31
CA ALA A 346 20.52 -42.68 22.02
C ALA A 346 19.72 -43.88 21.50
N VAL A 347 20.31 -44.74 20.65
CA VAL A 347 19.64 -45.96 20.16
C VAL A 347 19.54 -47.00 21.27
N ALA A 348 20.56 -47.16 22.10
CA ALA A 348 20.55 -48.07 23.24
C ALA A 348 19.43 -47.72 24.23
N ALA A 349 19.17 -46.43 24.46
CA ALA A 349 18.05 -45.96 25.27
C ALA A 349 16.68 -46.31 24.66
N LEU A 350 16.59 -46.45 23.34
CA LEU A 350 15.35 -46.83 22.62
C LEU A 350 15.17 -48.36 22.52
N VAL A 351 16.11 -49.18 22.99
CA VAL A 351 15.91 -50.64 23.05
C VAL A 351 14.73 -50.97 23.98
N ASP A 352 14.62 -50.27 25.10
CA ASP A 352 13.49 -50.39 26.01
C ASP A 352 12.17 -49.92 25.34
N PRO A 353 11.18 -50.82 25.17
CA PRO A 353 9.87 -50.46 24.63
C PRO A 353 9.15 -49.36 25.44
N ALA A 354 9.35 -49.28 26.75
CA ALA A 354 8.71 -48.27 27.60
C ALA A 354 9.30 -46.87 27.35
N ALA A 355 10.62 -46.78 27.17
CA ALA A 355 11.28 -45.54 26.75
C ALA A 355 10.76 -45.06 25.38
N ARG A 356 10.63 -45.96 24.39
CA ARG A 356 10.04 -45.65 23.07
C ARG A 356 8.61 -45.13 23.16
N ALA A 357 7.77 -45.80 23.95
CA ALA A 357 6.40 -45.39 24.17
C ALA A 357 6.31 -44.00 24.82
N THR A 358 7.19 -43.70 25.78
CA THR A 358 7.25 -42.41 26.46
C THR A 358 7.62 -41.27 25.51
N VAL A 359 8.64 -41.46 24.66
CA VAL A 359 9.02 -40.48 23.63
C VAL A 359 7.88 -40.27 22.64
N THR A 360 7.27 -41.36 22.16
CA THR A 360 6.12 -41.31 21.24
C THR A 360 4.94 -40.56 21.84
N ALA A 361 4.57 -40.83 23.09
CA ALA A 361 3.48 -40.15 23.80
C ALA A 361 3.80 -38.65 23.98
N THR A 362 5.04 -38.31 24.30
CA THR A 362 5.50 -36.92 24.40
C THR A 362 5.35 -36.19 23.07
N LEU A 363 5.82 -36.78 21.97
CA LEU A 363 5.68 -36.21 20.63
C LEU A 363 4.21 -36.03 20.24
N ARG A 364 3.36 -37.04 20.46
CA ARG A 364 1.91 -36.94 20.22
C ARG A 364 1.32 -35.76 20.99
N SER A 365 1.58 -35.64 22.29
CA SER A 365 1.03 -34.56 23.12
C SER A 365 1.42 -33.16 22.63
N ARG A 366 2.63 -33.00 22.07
CA ARG A 366 3.14 -31.71 21.58
C ARG A 366 2.67 -31.36 20.16
N LEU A 367 2.21 -32.35 19.40
CA LEU A 367 1.77 -32.20 18.01
C LEU A 367 0.24 -32.21 17.83
N VAL A 368 -0.52 -32.49 18.90
CA VAL A 368 -1.99 -32.47 18.91
C VAL A 368 -2.56 -31.07 18.64
N GLY A 369 -3.65 -31.02 17.88
CA GLY A 369 -4.49 -29.83 17.74
C GLY A 369 -4.12 -28.87 16.60
N ARG A 370 -3.26 -29.27 15.66
CA ARG A 370 -2.92 -28.47 14.47
C ARG A 370 -3.18 -29.23 13.20
N ASP A 371 -4.03 -28.67 12.34
CA ASP A 371 -4.44 -29.27 11.07
C ASP A 371 -3.94 -28.42 9.90
N LEU A 372 -3.15 -29.05 9.02
CA LEU A 372 -2.63 -28.39 7.83
C LEU A 372 -3.77 -27.99 6.87
N ALA A 373 -4.89 -28.72 6.84
CA ALA A 373 -6.04 -28.32 6.03
C ALA A 373 -6.69 -27.04 6.56
N ALA A 374 -6.93 -26.94 7.88
CA ALA A 374 -7.35 -25.69 8.50
C ALA A 374 -6.37 -24.53 8.24
N ASP A 375 -5.06 -24.81 8.25
CA ASP A 375 -4.05 -23.80 7.96
C ASP A 375 -4.05 -23.32 6.51
N VAL A 376 -4.22 -24.24 5.56
CA VAL A 376 -4.37 -23.96 4.13
C VAL A 376 -5.67 -23.21 3.84
N ALA A 377 -6.77 -23.57 4.50
CA ALA A 377 -8.03 -22.83 4.41
C ALA A 377 -7.88 -21.39 4.92
N ALA A 378 -7.14 -21.19 6.00
CA ALA A 378 -6.82 -19.88 6.56
C ALA A 378 -5.77 -19.08 5.75
N LEU A 379 -5.20 -19.66 4.68
CA LEU A 379 -4.40 -18.91 3.70
C LEU A 379 -5.27 -18.05 2.76
N ILE A 380 -6.59 -18.16 2.86
CA ILE A 380 -7.52 -17.15 2.37
C ILE A 380 -7.73 -16.17 3.53
N PRO A 381 -7.01 -15.03 3.59
CA PRO A 381 -7.48 -13.96 4.44
C PRO A 381 -8.93 -13.66 4.04
N ALA A 382 -9.82 -13.48 5.01
CA ALA A 382 -10.94 -12.58 4.82
C ALA A 382 -10.35 -11.34 4.12
N ARG A 383 -10.82 -11.04 2.90
CA ARG A 383 -10.57 -9.76 2.25
C ARG A 383 -11.20 -8.70 3.17
N ALA A 384 -10.48 -8.33 4.21
CA ALA A 384 -10.80 -7.27 5.14
C ALA A 384 -9.60 -6.33 5.10
N ASP A 385 -9.71 -5.39 4.17
CA ASP A 385 -9.42 -3.98 4.39
C ASP A 385 -8.09 -3.66 5.07
N THR A 386 -7.10 -3.41 4.22
CA THR A 386 -6.10 -2.32 4.30
C THR A 386 -4.77 -2.81 3.73
N VAL A 387 -4.52 -2.50 2.45
CA VAL A 387 -3.19 -2.69 1.87
C VAL A 387 -2.32 -1.51 2.32
N PRO A 388 -1.17 -1.71 2.99
CA PRO A 388 -0.21 -0.64 3.22
C PRO A 388 0.24 -0.10 1.86
N GLY A 389 -0.22 1.09 1.52
CA GLY A 389 -0.02 1.74 0.24
C GLY A 389 1.36 2.40 0.09
N GLU A 390 1.47 3.19 -0.98
CA GLU A 390 2.66 3.97 -1.34
C GLU A 390 3.11 4.86 -0.16
N ARG A 391 4.41 5.16 -0.08
CA ARG A 391 4.90 6.21 0.83
C ARG A 391 4.22 7.53 0.45
N VAL A 392 3.87 8.32 1.46
CA VAL A 392 3.39 9.68 1.22
C VAL A 392 4.49 10.46 0.51
N ARG A 393 4.17 11.05 -0.64
CA ARG A 393 5.14 11.82 -1.43
C ARG A 393 5.47 13.11 -0.70
N ALA A 394 6.65 13.68 -0.95
CA ALA A 394 7.06 14.90 -0.27
C ALA A 394 6.12 16.09 -0.54
N GLN A 395 5.52 16.13 -1.74
CA GLN A 395 4.51 17.12 -2.11
C GLN A 395 3.23 16.99 -1.28
N ASP A 396 2.83 15.75 -0.97
CA ASP A 396 1.64 15.47 -0.15
C ASP A 396 1.94 15.72 1.34
N ALA A 397 3.15 15.37 1.78
CA ALA A 397 3.63 15.56 3.14
C ALA A 397 3.76 17.05 3.51
N LEU A 398 4.03 17.93 2.54
CA LEU A 398 4.03 19.38 2.74
C LEU A 398 2.76 19.84 3.45
N PHE A 399 1.59 19.43 2.95
CA PHE A 399 0.31 19.85 3.50
C PHE A 399 -0.01 19.19 4.85
N LEU A 400 0.52 17.99 5.13
CA LEU A 400 0.46 17.40 6.47
C LEU A 400 1.27 18.19 7.50
N HIS A 401 2.38 18.77 7.05
CA HIS A 401 3.28 19.53 7.90
C HIS A 401 2.89 21.01 8.03
N ALA A 402 2.21 21.56 7.02
CA ALA A 402 1.65 22.90 7.03
C ALA A 402 0.32 23.00 7.80
N ALA A 403 -0.36 21.88 8.04
CA ALA A 403 -1.60 21.85 8.80
C ALA A 403 -1.37 22.21 10.28
N THR A 404 -2.13 23.19 10.75
CA THR A 404 -2.26 23.58 12.16
C THR A 404 -3.72 23.50 12.57
N ALA A 405 -4.01 23.65 13.87
CA ALA A 405 -5.39 23.69 14.35
C ALA A 405 -6.17 24.88 13.77
N ASP A 406 -5.50 26.03 13.62
CA ASP A 406 -6.09 27.27 13.11
C ASP A 406 -6.09 27.34 11.58
N VAL A 407 -5.16 26.65 10.92
CA VAL A 407 -5.03 26.61 9.46
C VAL A 407 -5.11 25.16 8.98
N PRO A 408 -6.30 24.55 9.01
CA PRO A 408 -6.49 23.22 8.46
C PRO A 408 -6.22 23.21 6.95
N GLN A 409 -5.32 22.35 6.48
CA GLN A 409 -4.97 22.21 5.06
C GLN A 409 -6.02 21.38 4.32
N GLN A 410 -7.20 21.95 4.13
CA GLN A 410 -8.35 21.32 3.48
C GLN A 410 -8.77 22.09 2.23
N VAL A 411 -9.01 21.35 1.16
CA VAL A 411 -9.57 21.85 -0.09
C VAL A 411 -10.94 21.21 -0.30
N GLY A 412 -11.76 21.80 -1.16
CA GLY A 412 -13.04 21.19 -1.47
C GLY A 412 -13.90 22.08 -2.33
N THR A 413 -15.21 21.91 -2.23
CA THR A 413 -16.14 22.64 -3.07
C THR A 413 -17.55 22.72 -2.48
N ARG A 414 -18.32 23.70 -2.97
CA ARG A 414 -19.79 23.72 -2.92
C ARG A 414 -20.32 23.50 -4.34
N LEU A 415 -21.10 22.46 -4.55
CA LEU A 415 -21.89 22.27 -5.78
C LEU A 415 -23.33 22.72 -5.53
N LEU A 416 -23.94 23.36 -6.53
CA LEU A 416 -25.38 23.61 -6.58
C LEU A 416 -25.98 22.76 -7.70
N VAL A 417 -26.91 21.88 -7.32
CA VAL A 417 -27.68 21.03 -8.21
C VAL A 417 -29.10 21.60 -8.31
N GLU A 418 -29.56 21.90 -9.51
CA GLU A 418 -30.91 22.44 -9.73
C GLU A 418 -31.97 21.43 -9.28
N ASP A 419 -32.98 21.89 -8.55
CA ASP A 419 -34.03 21.03 -8.03
C ASP A 419 -35.04 20.67 -9.13
N VAL A 420 -35.23 19.37 -9.38
CA VAL A 420 -36.24 18.84 -10.32
C VAL A 420 -37.58 18.56 -9.62
N THR A 421 -37.62 18.65 -8.28
CA THR A 421 -38.78 18.27 -7.43
C THR A 421 -39.70 19.44 -7.06
N GLY A 422 -39.33 20.69 -7.39
CA GLY A 422 -40.13 21.89 -7.18
C GLY A 422 -39.90 22.58 -5.81
N PRO A 423 -40.39 23.81 -5.62
CA PRO A 423 -40.02 24.70 -4.51
C PRO A 423 -40.48 24.26 -3.10
N ASP A 424 -41.37 23.26 -2.99
CA ASP A 424 -42.00 22.80 -1.73
C ASP A 424 -41.40 21.50 -1.14
N ALA A 425 -40.21 21.11 -1.60
CA ALA A 425 -39.49 19.93 -1.12
C ALA A 425 -39.14 20.01 0.38
N GLY A 426 -39.81 19.17 1.18
CA GLY A 426 -39.59 19.03 2.63
C GLY A 426 -38.22 18.41 3.00
N PRO A 427 -37.91 18.25 4.30
CA PRO A 427 -36.65 17.67 4.79
C PRO A 427 -36.34 16.28 4.22
N GLU A 428 -37.38 15.53 3.85
CA GLU A 428 -37.29 14.21 3.22
C GLU A 428 -36.49 14.23 1.91
N VAL A 429 -36.52 15.33 1.16
CA VAL A 429 -35.75 15.47 -0.09
C VAL A 429 -34.25 15.55 0.21
N ALA A 430 -33.84 16.31 1.22
CA ALA A 430 -32.43 16.39 1.61
C ALA A 430 -31.91 15.02 2.09
N ALA A 431 -32.73 14.26 2.81
CA ALA A 431 -32.42 12.89 3.23
C ALA A 431 -32.31 11.94 2.02
N ALA A 432 -33.22 12.04 1.04
CA ALA A 432 -33.16 11.24 -0.19
C ALA A 432 -31.89 11.53 -1.01
N TRP A 433 -31.48 12.80 -1.09
CA TRP A 433 -30.23 13.20 -1.73
C TRP A 433 -28.99 12.71 -0.96
N ARG A 434 -29.02 12.74 0.37
CA ARG A 434 -27.97 12.14 1.20
C ARG A 434 -27.83 10.65 0.91
N ASP A 435 -28.94 9.92 0.91
CA ASP A 435 -28.95 8.47 0.63
C ASP A 435 -28.47 8.18 -0.78
N HIS A 436 -28.81 9.04 -1.73
CA HIS A 436 -28.27 8.93 -3.08
C HIS A 436 -26.76 9.12 -3.12
N VAL A 437 -26.22 10.16 -2.48
CA VAL A 437 -24.78 10.39 -2.43
C VAL A 437 -24.06 9.23 -1.71
N ALA A 438 -24.64 8.67 -0.65
CA ALA A 438 -24.12 7.47 0.01
C ALA A 438 -24.07 6.25 -0.94
N ARG A 439 -25.10 6.06 -1.79
CA ARG A 439 -25.06 5.05 -2.85
C ARG A 439 -23.97 5.31 -3.88
N LEU A 440 -23.80 6.57 -4.33
CA LEU A 440 -22.72 6.93 -5.25
C LEU A 440 -21.33 6.64 -4.67
N VAL A 441 -21.13 6.90 -3.37
CA VAL A 441 -19.88 6.54 -2.67
C VAL A 441 -19.66 5.04 -2.74
N THR A 442 -20.67 4.24 -2.40
CA THR A 442 -20.60 2.76 -2.42
C THR A 442 -20.29 2.23 -3.82
N GLU A 443 -20.94 2.77 -4.84
CA GLU A 443 -20.85 2.29 -6.22
C GLU A 443 -19.60 2.77 -6.96
N ARG A 444 -19.14 4.00 -6.71
CA ARG A 444 -18.17 4.69 -7.56
C ARG A 444 -16.86 5.05 -6.86
N ALA A 445 -16.85 5.26 -5.53
CA ALA A 445 -15.66 5.74 -4.84
C ALA A 445 -14.49 4.74 -4.94
N GLY A 446 -14.76 3.44 -5.00
CA GLY A 446 -13.74 2.40 -5.17
C GLY A 446 -12.90 2.52 -6.44
N GLY A 447 -13.44 3.15 -7.50
CA GLY A 447 -12.72 3.45 -8.74
C GLY A 447 -11.91 4.76 -8.70
N ILE A 448 -11.99 5.54 -7.61
CA ILE A 448 -11.42 6.88 -7.49
C ILE A 448 -10.31 6.84 -6.44
N GLU A 449 -9.05 6.79 -6.91
CA GLU A 449 -7.87 6.61 -6.07
C GLU A 449 -7.74 7.64 -4.93
N LEU A 450 -8.23 8.86 -5.14
CA LEU A 450 -8.26 9.90 -4.09
C LEU A 450 -9.20 9.51 -2.92
N LEU A 451 -10.35 8.90 -3.22
CA LEU A 451 -11.39 8.57 -2.23
C LEU A 451 -11.12 7.25 -1.51
N THR A 452 -10.28 6.39 -2.07
CA THR A 452 -9.86 5.12 -1.46
C THR A 452 -8.60 5.22 -0.62
N ARG A 453 -8.07 6.43 -0.38
CA ARG A 453 -6.82 6.62 0.37
C ARG A 453 -7.07 7.31 1.70
N ARG A 454 -6.44 6.79 2.76
CA ARG A 454 -6.28 7.46 4.06
C ARG A 454 -4.86 7.32 4.59
N LEU A 455 -4.45 8.14 5.55
CA LEU A 455 -3.10 8.00 6.13
C LEU A 455 -3.02 6.80 7.07
N ALA A 456 -1.90 6.08 6.99
CA ALA A 456 -1.54 5.12 8.01
C ALA A 456 -1.25 5.84 9.34
N PRO A 457 -1.58 5.20 10.48
CA PRO A 457 -1.21 5.71 11.80
C PRO A 457 0.28 6.06 11.92
N VAL A 458 0.61 7.02 12.77
CA VAL A 458 2.00 7.47 12.94
C VAL A 458 2.85 6.35 13.55
N GLU A 459 3.91 5.93 12.86
CA GLU A 459 4.94 5.08 13.44
C GLU A 459 6.22 5.91 13.68
N PRO A 460 6.67 6.08 14.94
CA PRO A 460 7.88 6.83 15.24
C PRO A 460 9.10 6.32 14.44
N GLY A 461 9.83 7.24 13.81
CA GLY A 461 11.04 6.92 13.03
C GLY A 461 10.78 6.32 11.65
N ARG A 462 9.51 6.19 11.21
CA ARG A 462 9.16 5.69 9.87
C ARG A 462 8.47 6.76 9.02
N PRO A 463 8.67 6.75 7.69
CA PRO A 463 7.97 7.67 6.79
C PRO A 463 6.48 7.34 6.73
N ARG A 464 5.64 8.39 6.66
CA ARG A 464 4.18 8.27 6.49
C ARG A 464 3.83 7.47 5.24
N ARG A 465 2.73 6.73 5.30
CA ARG A 465 2.23 5.89 4.20
C ARG A 465 0.75 6.12 3.99
N TRP A 466 0.32 5.90 2.76
CA TRP A 466 -1.09 5.74 2.44
C TRP A 466 -1.55 4.35 2.84
N VAL A 467 -2.83 4.24 3.18
CA VAL A 467 -3.58 2.99 3.31
C VAL A 467 -4.66 3.05 2.24
N VAL A 468 -4.78 1.97 1.47
CA VAL A 468 -5.83 1.86 0.45
C VAL A 468 -7.01 1.09 1.04
N GLU A 469 -8.18 1.71 0.96
CA GLU A 469 -9.51 1.22 1.32
C GLU A 469 -10.36 1.16 0.04
N PRO A 470 -10.40 0.01 -0.65
CA PRO A 470 -11.04 -0.11 -1.96
C PRO A 470 -12.55 0.12 -1.95
N ALA A 471 -13.21 -0.03 -0.81
CA ALA A 471 -14.64 0.19 -0.63
C ALA A 471 -14.85 1.13 0.58
N PRO A 472 -14.78 2.46 0.39
CA PRO A 472 -14.97 3.41 1.48
C PRO A 472 -16.38 3.31 2.06
N ASP A 473 -16.47 3.21 3.39
CA ASP A 473 -17.75 3.18 4.10
C ASP A 473 -18.51 4.52 3.96
N PRO A 474 -19.69 4.55 3.30
CA PRO A 474 -20.44 5.79 3.10
C PRO A 474 -20.82 6.48 4.41
N ASP A 475 -21.10 5.75 5.49
CA ASP A 475 -21.52 6.31 6.77
C ASP A 475 -20.40 7.10 7.46
N ARG A 476 -19.15 6.82 7.08
CA ARG A 476 -17.97 7.54 7.57
C ARG A 476 -17.72 8.86 6.81
N HIS A 477 -18.17 8.93 5.56
CA HIS A 477 -17.83 10.01 4.64
C HIS A 477 -18.99 10.96 4.33
N VAL A 478 -20.24 10.48 4.34
CA VAL A 478 -21.43 11.29 4.14
C VAL A 478 -22.00 11.61 5.51
N ARG A 479 -22.09 12.90 5.87
CA ARG A 479 -22.63 13.29 7.17
C ARG A 479 -24.10 12.86 7.28
N PRO A 480 -24.51 12.34 8.46
CA PRO A 480 -25.91 11.94 8.67
C PRO A 480 -26.84 13.14 8.69
N ASP A 481 -26.33 14.30 9.13
CA ASP A 481 -27.07 15.55 9.25
C ASP A 481 -27.19 16.27 7.90
N THR A 482 -28.25 17.04 7.72
CA THR A 482 -28.46 17.96 6.58
C THR A 482 -28.66 19.38 7.08
N VAL A 483 -28.23 20.38 6.32
CA VAL A 483 -28.39 21.80 6.68
C VAL A 483 -29.41 22.47 5.77
N SER A 484 -30.25 23.35 6.32
CA SER A 484 -31.12 24.21 5.52
C SER A 484 -30.48 25.59 5.35
N VAL A 485 -30.46 26.10 4.12
CA VAL A 485 -29.93 27.42 3.76
C VAL A 485 -31.02 28.27 3.11
N GLY A 486 -30.96 29.60 3.21
CA GLY A 486 -31.96 30.46 2.59
C GLY A 486 -31.65 31.96 2.69
N PRO A 487 -32.43 32.81 2.00
CA PRO A 487 -32.24 34.26 2.02
C PRO A 487 -32.81 34.90 3.31
N GLY A 488 -32.02 34.87 4.40
CA GLY A 488 -32.20 35.70 5.60
C GLY A 488 -33.31 35.28 6.59
N GLY A 489 -33.16 35.70 7.86
CA GLY A 489 -34.10 35.40 8.97
C GLY A 489 -33.60 34.30 9.90
N ASP A 490 -34.18 33.10 9.78
CA ASP A 490 -33.93 31.92 10.64
C ASP A 490 -33.00 30.86 9.98
N HIS A 491 -32.52 31.09 8.76
CA HIS A 491 -31.70 30.15 7.99
C HIS A 491 -30.30 30.68 7.69
N ALA A 492 -29.31 29.79 7.75
CA ALA A 492 -27.93 30.10 7.40
C ALA A 492 -27.81 30.45 5.90
N THR A 493 -26.89 31.35 5.54
CA THR A 493 -26.57 31.54 4.11
C THR A 493 -25.74 30.36 3.59
N TRP A 494 -25.59 30.26 2.26
CA TRP A 494 -24.69 29.27 1.65
C TRP A 494 -23.24 29.41 2.15
N ASP A 495 -22.80 30.64 2.38
CA ASP A 495 -21.44 30.97 2.80
C ASP A 495 -21.24 30.62 4.29
N ASP A 496 -22.26 30.81 5.13
CA ASP A 496 -22.26 30.39 6.53
C ASP A 496 -22.23 28.87 6.67
N ALA A 497 -23.07 28.15 5.92
CA ALA A 497 -23.09 26.68 5.94
C ALA A 497 -21.76 26.10 5.48
N LEU A 498 -21.15 26.68 4.44
CA LEU A 498 -19.83 26.28 3.96
C LEU A 498 -18.73 26.61 4.98
N THR A 499 -18.79 27.78 5.61
CA THR A 499 -17.85 28.18 6.67
C THR A 499 -17.92 27.22 7.86
N ALA A 500 -19.12 26.92 8.36
CA ALA A 500 -19.33 25.98 9.46
C ALA A 500 -18.85 24.56 9.11
N PHE A 501 -19.11 24.09 7.89
CA PHE A 501 -18.66 22.77 7.44
C PHE A 501 -17.13 22.63 7.38
N PHE A 502 -16.40 23.69 7.00
CA PHE A 502 -14.94 23.70 6.95
C PHE A 502 -14.27 24.06 8.29
N ALA A 503 -15.01 24.66 9.23
CA ALA A 503 -14.52 24.96 10.58
C ALA A 503 -14.25 23.68 11.39
N ASP A 504 -14.98 22.59 11.10
CA ASP A 504 -14.76 21.25 11.65
C ASP A 504 -13.72 20.50 10.80
N PRO A 505 -12.47 20.31 11.25
CA PRO A 505 -11.43 19.82 10.36
C PRO A 505 -11.54 18.33 10.02
N VAL A 506 -11.33 17.95 8.75
CA VAL A 506 -11.26 16.53 8.37
C VAL A 506 -9.97 15.87 8.90
N ASP A 507 -10.13 14.70 9.52
CA ASP A 507 -9.01 13.89 10.01
C ASP A 507 -8.44 13.03 8.89
N ALA A 508 -7.21 13.31 8.46
CA ALA A 508 -6.54 12.61 7.38
C ALA A 508 -6.19 11.13 7.67
N GLU A 509 -6.14 10.70 8.94
CA GLU A 509 -5.88 9.31 9.35
C GLU A 509 -7.17 8.47 9.40
N ARG A 510 -8.29 9.10 9.77
CA ARG A 510 -9.59 8.44 9.90
C ARG A 510 -10.41 8.46 8.60
N THR A 511 -10.66 9.65 8.05
CA THR A 511 -11.64 9.84 6.97
C THR A 511 -11.01 10.48 5.73
N GLY A 512 -10.16 11.49 5.90
CA GLY A 512 -9.47 12.19 4.80
C GLY A 512 -10.38 13.06 3.93
N TRP A 513 -11.66 12.74 3.80
CA TRP A 513 -12.67 13.51 3.07
C TRP A 513 -14.07 13.28 3.64
N GLN A 514 -14.95 14.27 3.45
CA GLN A 514 -16.34 14.26 3.90
C GLN A 514 -17.25 15.02 2.94
N ILE A 515 -18.53 14.65 2.94
CA ILE A 515 -19.62 15.28 2.16
C ILE A 515 -20.77 15.62 3.11
N LEU A 516 -21.39 16.78 2.89
CA LEU A 516 -22.59 17.25 3.58
C LEU A 516 -23.62 17.73 2.55
N ILE A 517 -24.88 17.36 2.76
CA ILE A 517 -26.00 17.85 1.94
C ILE A 517 -26.63 19.06 2.60
N ALA A 518 -26.80 20.11 1.81
CA ALA A 518 -27.47 21.34 2.19
C ALA A 518 -28.67 21.58 1.27
N ARG A 519 -29.81 22.00 1.83
CA ARG A 519 -31.06 22.23 1.09
C ARG A 519 -31.38 23.70 1.09
N HIS A 520 -31.72 24.26 -0.08
CA HIS A 520 -32.22 25.62 -0.15
C HIS A 520 -33.70 25.70 0.26
N THR A 521 -34.02 26.62 1.15
CA THR A 521 -35.40 26.96 1.55
C THR A 521 -35.94 27.97 0.56
N GLY A 522 -37.00 27.60 -0.18
CA GLY A 522 -37.59 28.47 -1.21
C GLY A 522 -37.12 28.22 -2.67
N GLY A 523 -36.51 27.06 -2.97
CA GLY A 523 -36.55 26.51 -4.34
C GLY A 523 -35.35 26.70 -5.27
N GLU A 524 -34.13 26.98 -4.79
CA GLU A 524 -32.97 27.16 -5.68
C GLU A 524 -32.13 25.89 -5.96
N GLY A 525 -32.41 24.75 -5.30
CA GLY A 525 -31.61 23.54 -5.50
C GLY A 525 -31.16 22.81 -4.24
N ILE A 526 -30.40 21.75 -4.48
CA ILE A 526 -29.65 21.00 -3.47
C ILE A 526 -28.17 21.34 -3.56
N GLY A 527 -27.58 21.66 -2.43
CA GLY A 527 -26.15 21.90 -2.26
C GLY A 527 -25.43 20.64 -1.82
N VAL A 528 -24.32 20.34 -2.49
CA VAL A 528 -23.38 19.29 -2.05
C VAL A 528 -22.09 19.97 -1.61
N LEU A 529 -21.80 19.93 -0.32
CA LEU A 529 -20.58 20.48 0.25
C LEU A 529 -19.58 19.34 0.44
N ALA A 530 -18.42 19.42 -0.21
CA ALA A 530 -17.39 18.39 -0.12
C ALA A 530 -16.08 18.99 0.35
N LYS A 531 -15.40 18.33 1.28
CA LYS A 531 -14.06 18.70 1.76
C LYS A 531 -13.14 17.50 1.78
N VAL A 532 -11.86 17.74 1.52
CA VAL A 532 -10.81 16.72 1.50
C VAL A 532 -9.51 17.32 2.02
N HIS A 533 -8.74 16.52 2.77
CA HIS A 533 -7.43 16.91 3.22
C HIS A 533 -6.50 17.10 2.00
N HIS A 534 -5.81 18.24 1.91
CA HIS A 534 -5.04 18.62 0.72
C HIS A 534 -3.87 17.66 0.42
N SER A 535 -3.46 16.83 1.38
CA SER A 535 -2.49 15.75 1.13
C SER A 535 -2.98 14.68 0.15
N LEU A 536 -4.30 14.49 -0.01
CA LEU A 536 -4.86 13.44 -0.89
C LEU A 536 -4.86 13.84 -2.37
N GLY A 537 -4.88 15.14 -2.66
CA GLY A 537 -4.88 15.63 -4.03
C GLY A 537 -4.83 17.16 -4.12
N ASP A 538 -4.40 17.63 -5.28
CA ASP A 538 -4.50 19.03 -5.66
C ASP A 538 -5.89 19.36 -6.23
N GLY A 539 -6.16 20.64 -6.50
CA GLY A 539 -7.47 21.08 -6.99
C GLY A 539 -7.96 20.38 -8.27
N LEU A 540 -7.03 19.92 -9.13
CA LEU A 540 -7.37 19.09 -10.29
C LEU A 540 -7.81 17.68 -9.90
N ALA A 541 -7.06 17.01 -9.00
CA ALA A 541 -7.43 15.69 -8.52
C ALA A 541 -8.78 15.71 -7.78
N VAL A 542 -9.06 16.79 -7.05
CA VAL A 542 -10.36 17.02 -6.43
C VAL A 542 -11.44 17.21 -7.50
N THR A 543 -11.22 18.07 -8.49
CA THR A 543 -12.19 18.29 -9.59
C THR A 543 -12.49 16.99 -10.35
N ASP A 544 -11.48 16.18 -10.65
CA ASP A 544 -11.62 14.87 -11.30
C ASP A 544 -12.43 13.89 -10.41
N ALA A 545 -12.14 13.84 -9.11
CA ALA A 545 -12.90 13.03 -8.16
C ALA A 545 -14.38 13.44 -8.08
N LEU A 546 -14.66 14.76 -8.12
CA LEU A 546 -16.02 15.28 -8.13
C LEU A 546 -16.78 14.85 -9.38
N ILE A 547 -16.20 15.04 -10.57
CA ILE A 547 -16.86 14.67 -11.83
C ILE A 547 -17.15 13.15 -11.83
N ARG A 548 -16.17 12.33 -11.45
CA ARG A 548 -16.33 10.86 -11.47
C ARG A 548 -17.30 10.34 -10.43
N LEU A 549 -17.35 10.97 -9.25
CA LEU A 549 -18.25 10.55 -8.18
C LEU A 549 -19.69 10.96 -8.49
N PHE A 550 -19.88 12.22 -8.90
CA PHE A 550 -21.19 12.87 -8.90
C PHE A 550 -21.89 12.94 -10.25
N THR A 551 -21.19 12.77 -11.37
CA THR A 551 -21.80 13.03 -12.68
C THR A 551 -22.31 11.76 -13.38
N ASP A 552 -23.43 11.87 -14.08
CA ASP A 552 -24.02 10.76 -14.83
C ASP A 552 -23.22 10.48 -16.12
N GLU A 553 -22.65 11.51 -16.74
CA GLU A 553 -21.94 11.42 -18.03
C GLU A 553 -20.65 10.59 -17.98
N GLU A 554 -20.05 10.42 -16.79
CA GLU A 554 -18.79 9.68 -16.63
C GLU A 554 -19.01 8.24 -16.13
N ALA A 555 -20.22 7.90 -15.67
CA ALA A 555 -20.62 6.54 -15.31
C ALA A 555 -20.56 5.55 -16.50
N ALA A 556 -20.43 6.06 -17.74
CA ALA A 556 -20.47 5.30 -18.99
C ALA A 556 -19.12 5.06 -19.69
N LEU A 557 -17.97 5.50 -19.15
CA LEU A 557 -16.67 5.39 -19.86
C LEU A 557 -15.73 4.32 -19.27
N PRO A 558 -15.24 3.36 -20.08
CA PRO A 558 -14.23 2.42 -19.63
C PRO A 558 -12.91 3.13 -19.36
N ALA A 559 -12.19 2.54 -18.42
CA ALA A 559 -10.98 3.09 -17.87
C ALA A 559 -9.90 3.21 -18.99
N ARG A 560 -9.48 4.43 -19.36
CA ARG A 560 -8.40 4.64 -20.36
C ARG A 560 -7.03 4.20 -19.82
N GLY A 561 -6.30 3.41 -20.60
CA GLY A 561 -4.98 2.88 -20.24
C GLY A 561 -3.90 3.97 -20.05
N PRO A 562 -2.71 3.61 -19.53
CA PRO A 562 -1.60 4.54 -19.40
C PRO A 562 -1.29 5.14 -20.77
N GLY A 563 -1.41 6.47 -20.88
CA GLY A 563 -1.11 7.19 -22.11
C GLY A 563 0.37 7.03 -22.48
N ASP A 564 0.59 7.00 -23.79
CA ASP A 564 1.88 6.89 -24.49
C ASP A 564 3.02 7.63 -23.77
N THR A 565 3.91 6.87 -23.14
CA THR A 565 5.17 7.41 -22.64
C THR A 565 6.07 7.61 -23.84
N GLY A 566 6.14 8.85 -24.33
CA GLY A 566 7.13 9.25 -25.33
C GLY A 566 8.53 8.73 -24.99
N GLY A 567 9.32 8.49 -26.02
CA GLY A 567 10.64 7.86 -25.93
C GLY A 567 11.57 8.47 -24.87
N PRO A 568 12.58 7.72 -24.41
CA PRO A 568 13.46 8.16 -23.33
C PRO A 568 14.10 9.53 -23.65
N PRO A 569 14.12 10.47 -22.69
CA PRO A 569 14.61 11.82 -22.93
C PRO A 569 16.07 11.80 -23.36
N THR A 570 16.39 12.59 -24.39
CA THR A 570 17.74 12.69 -24.94
C THR A 570 18.71 13.32 -23.94
N THR A 571 20.01 13.15 -24.13
CA THR A 571 21.04 13.77 -23.27
C THR A 571 20.90 15.30 -23.23
N ARG A 572 20.53 15.94 -24.36
CA ARG A 572 20.30 17.39 -24.44
C ARG A 572 19.09 17.83 -23.59
N ASP A 573 18.03 17.03 -23.58
CA ASP A 573 16.83 17.33 -22.76
C ASP A 573 17.14 17.24 -21.27
N ARG A 574 17.98 16.28 -20.87
CA ARG A 574 18.43 16.12 -19.47
C ARG A 574 19.27 17.30 -19.00
N VAL A 575 20.22 17.78 -19.83
CA VAL A 575 21.05 18.95 -19.50
C VAL A 575 20.21 20.22 -19.39
N ARG A 576 19.28 20.46 -20.34
CA ARG A 576 18.37 21.61 -20.28
C ARG A 576 17.43 21.56 -19.07
N ALA A 577 16.95 20.37 -18.68
CA ALA A 577 16.15 20.19 -17.47
C ALA A 577 16.96 20.48 -16.20
N ALA A 578 18.19 19.97 -16.10
CA ALA A 578 19.08 20.24 -14.98
C ALA A 578 19.39 21.74 -14.84
N ALA A 579 19.70 22.43 -15.95
CA ALA A 579 19.95 23.87 -15.95
C ALA A 579 18.72 24.71 -15.54
N ARG A 580 17.50 24.28 -15.87
CA ARG A 580 16.27 24.91 -15.38
C ARG A 580 16.08 24.71 -13.89
N ILE A 581 16.33 23.51 -13.37
CA ILE A 581 16.24 23.21 -11.93
C ILE A 581 17.22 24.07 -11.14
N VAL A 582 18.50 24.13 -11.55
CA VAL A 582 19.53 24.92 -10.86
C VAL A 582 19.16 26.41 -10.84
N ARG A 583 18.74 26.96 -11.99
CA ARG A 583 18.26 28.35 -12.07
C ARG A 583 17.02 28.61 -11.21
N GLY A 584 16.07 27.66 -11.20
CA GLY A 584 14.86 27.74 -10.37
C GLY A 584 15.17 27.76 -8.88
N VAL A 585 16.03 26.86 -8.41
CA VAL A 585 16.47 26.81 -6.99
C VAL A 585 17.23 28.07 -6.61
N ALA A 586 18.16 28.54 -7.46
CA ALA A 586 18.87 29.78 -7.23
C ALA A 586 17.92 30.98 -7.18
N GLY A 587 16.95 31.06 -8.10
CA GLY A 587 15.94 32.11 -8.15
C GLY A 587 15.03 32.13 -6.91
N LEU A 588 14.64 30.96 -6.39
CA LEU A 588 13.89 30.87 -5.13
C LEU A 588 14.74 31.31 -3.92
N ALA A 589 16.02 30.96 -3.89
CA ALA A 589 16.93 31.37 -2.82
C ALA A 589 17.20 32.88 -2.81
N THR A 590 17.23 33.53 -3.98
CA THR A 590 17.48 34.98 -4.11
C THR A 590 16.21 35.83 -4.11
N ALA A 591 15.01 35.24 -4.24
CA ALA A 591 13.73 35.96 -4.26
C ALA A 591 13.40 36.72 -2.95
N GLY A 592 14.08 36.38 -1.84
CA GLY A 592 13.91 37.02 -0.54
C GLY A 592 12.53 36.78 0.09
N THR A 593 12.28 37.43 1.22
CA THR A 593 10.98 37.39 1.92
C THR A 593 9.96 38.33 1.26
N ALA A 594 8.66 38.05 1.43
CA ALA A 594 7.58 38.85 0.83
C ALA A 594 7.46 40.27 1.41
N GLY A 595 7.94 40.49 2.64
CA GLY A 595 7.81 41.76 3.35
C GLY A 595 6.56 41.81 4.23
N ARG A 596 6.14 43.02 4.60
CA ARG A 596 4.89 43.25 5.36
C ARG A 596 3.74 43.51 4.39
N SER A 597 2.54 43.04 4.73
CA SER A 597 1.33 43.28 3.95
C SER A 597 0.11 43.39 4.88
N PRO A 598 -0.91 44.19 4.55
CA PRO A 598 -2.19 44.19 5.25
C PRO A 598 -2.93 42.85 5.19
N LEU A 599 -2.54 41.95 4.27
CA LEU A 599 -3.12 40.62 4.11
C LEU A 599 -2.47 39.55 5.01
N THR A 600 -1.49 39.94 5.83
CA THR A 600 -0.80 39.01 6.73
C THR A 600 -0.95 39.41 8.19
N GLY A 601 -1.10 38.42 9.07
CA GLY A 601 -1.41 38.64 10.48
C GLY A 601 -1.32 37.37 11.31
N THR A 602 -2.00 37.37 12.45
CA THR A 602 -2.22 36.16 13.27
C THR A 602 -3.61 35.65 12.94
N VAL A 603 -3.71 34.36 12.62
CA VAL A 603 -4.95 33.72 12.19
C VAL A 603 -5.82 33.39 13.40
N GLY A 604 -7.13 33.66 13.33
CA GLY A 604 -8.09 33.62 14.43
C GLY A 604 -8.80 32.27 14.67
N GLY A 605 -8.19 31.14 14.28
CA GLY A 605 -8.80 29.81 14.38
C GLY A 605 -9.32 29.25 13.05
N PRO A 606 -9.88 28.02 13.00
CA PRO A 606 -10.23 27.34 11.75
C PRO A 606 -11.49 27.88 11.03
N GLY A 607 -12.25 28.77 11.67
CA GLY A 607 -13.53 29.32 11.19
C GLY A 607 -13.43 30.37 10.08
N HIS A 608 -12.53 30.18 9.11
CA HIS A 608 -12.32 31.10 7.98
C HIS A 608 -13.57 31.24 7.15
N HIS A 609 -14.03 32.48 6.95
CA HIS A 609 -15.20 32.78 6.13
C HIS A 609 -14.97 32.32 4.69
N ARG A 610 -15.99 31.66 4.12
CA ARG A 610 -15.98 31.11 2.75
C ARG A 610 -17.01 31.83 1.92
N ILE A 611 -16.55 32.64 0.97
CA ILE A 611 -17.41 33.52 0.17
C ILE A 611 -17.44 33.04 -1.28
N GLY A 612 -18.63 32.80 -1.81
CA GLY A 612 -18.85 32.39 -3.19
C GLY A 612 -19.17 33.57 -4.12
N VAL A 613 -18.37 33.80 -5.16
CA VAL A 613 -18.61 34.85 -6.16
C VAL A 613 -18.83 34.25 -7.54
N ARG A 614 -19.92 34.64 -8.20
CA ARG A 614 -20.27 34.17 -9.54
C ARG A 614 -19.95 35.24 -10.58
N LEU A 615 -19.17 34.90 -11.60
CA LEU A 615 -18.90 35.74 -12.76
C LEU A 615 -19.44 35.07 -14.04
N ASP A 616 -19.87 35.88 -14.99
CA ASP A 616 -20.25 35.39 -16.33
C ASP A 616 -19.01 34.88 -17.07
N GLY A 617 -19.00 33.57 -17.36
CA GLY A 617 -17.84 32.94 -17.99
C GLY A 617 -17.65 33.39 -19.46
N LYS A 618 -18.71 33.80 -20.16
CA LYS A 618 -18.60 34.40 -21.49
C LYS A 618 -17.93 35.77 -21.38
N GLN A 619 -18.34 36.60 -20.44
CA GLN A 619 -17.71 37.90 -20.19
C GLN A 619 -16.20 37.75 -19.90
N VAL A 620 -15.82 36.81 -19.03
CA VAL A 620 -14.40 36.51 -18.72
C VAL A 620 -13.63 36.10 -19.98
N ARG A 621 -14.20 35.24 -20.83
CA ARG A 621 -13.53 34.81 -22.08
C ARG A 621 -13.41 35.94 -23.09
N ASP A 622 -14.46 36.73 -23.25
CA ASP A 622 -14.49 37.83 -24.21
C ASP A 622 -13.50 38.93 -23.80
N ALA A 623 -13.44 39.28 -22.51
CA ALA A 623 -12.42 40.19 -21.98
C ALA A 623 -10.99 39.61 -22.13
N ALA A 624 -10.78 38.32 -21.88
CA ALA A 624 -9.45 37.72 -22.04
C ALA A 624 -9.00 37.78 -23.51
N ARG A 625 -9.93 37.49 -24.44
CA ARG A 625 -9.69 37.57 -25.88
C ARG A 625 -9.42 39.00 -26.33
N SER A 626 -10.17 39.99 -25.85
CA SER A 626 -10.01 41.39 -26.25
C SER A 626 -8.65 41.95 -25.82
N HIS A 627 -8.14 41.53 -24.66
CA HIS A 627 -6.80 41.88 -24.18
C HIS A 627 -5.68 41.00 -24.76
N GLY A 628 -6.00 39.98 -25.57
CA GLY A 628 -5.01 39.07 -26.15
C GLY A 628 -4.33 38.14 -25.14
N VAL A 629 -4.96 37.85 -24.00
CA VAL A 629 -4.39 37.07 -22.89
C VAL A 629 -5.20 35.79 -22.61
N GLY A 630 -4.62 34.87 -21.83
CA GLY A 630 -5.34 33.69 -21.34
C GLY A 630 -6.32 34.02 -20.19
N THR A 631 -7.36 33.21 -20.02
CA THR A 631 -8.36 33.40 -18.95
C THR A 631 -7.73 33.38 -17.55
N THR A 632 -6.68 32.58 -17.33
CA THR A 632 -5.93 32.57 -16.06
C THR A 632 -5.29 33.92 -15.76
N ALA A 633 -4.65 34.55 -16.75
CA ALA A 633 -4.05 35.87 -16.57
C ALA A 633 -5.11 36.93 -16.28
N LEU A 634 -6.24 36.89 -16.99
CA LEU A 634 -7.35 37.80 -16.73
C LEU A 634 -7.92 37.63 -15.31
N VAL A 635 -8.18 36.41 -14.87
CA VAL A 635 -8.73 36.18 -13.52
C VAL A 635 -7.74 36.65 -12.44
N LEU A 636 -6.44 36.41 -12.61
CA LEU A 636 -5.43 36.95 -11.70
C LEU A 636 -5.37 38.49 -11.73
N ALA A 637 -5.61 39.11 -12.88
CA ALA A 637 -5.73 40.56 -12.99
C ALA A 637 -6.97 41.08 -12.26
N VAL A 638 -8.13 40.42 -12.39
CA VAL A 638 -9.35 40.72 -11.63
C VAL A 638 -9.08 40.68 -10.13
N VAL A 639 -8.35 39.66 -9.66
CA VAL A 639 -7.92 39.57 -8.26
C VAL A 639 -7.00 40.73 -7.89
N ALA A 640 -6.01 41.07 -8.72
CA ALA A 640 -5.10 42.18 -8.46
C ALA A 640 -5.81 43.54 -8.39
N GLU A 641 -6.80 43.78 -9.24
CA GLU A 641 -7.63 44.99 -9.22
C GLU A 641 -8.58 45.02 -8.02
N PHE A 642 -9.16 43.88 -7.65
CA PHE A 642 -9.91 43.75 -6.40
C PHE A 642 -9.04 44.11 -5.18
N LEU A 643 -7.82 43.59 -5.11
CA LEU A 643 -6.89 43.90 -4.02
C LEU A 643 -6.54 45.38 -3.98
N HIS A 644 -6.31 46.00 -5.14
CA HIS A 644 -6.08 47.45 -5.23
C HIS A 644 -7.25 48.20 -4.58
N ARG A 645 -8.49 48.00 -5.06
CA ARG A 645 -9.67 48.71 -4.55
C ARG A 645 -9.94 48.45 -3.07
N HIS A 646 -9.90 47.18 -2.69
CA HIS A 646 -10.27 46.76 -1.35
C HIS A 646 -9.23 47.23 -0.32
N LEU A 647 -7.94 47.16 -0.64
CA LEU A 647 -6.89 47.65 0.26
C LEU A 647 -6.79 49.18 0.27
N GLU A 648 -7.04 49.88 -0.84
CA GLU A 648 -7.17 51.34 -0.83
C GLU A 648 -8.29 51.81 0.10
N ALA A 649 -9.44 51.14 0.07
CA ALA A 649 -10.59 51.51 0.87
C ALA A 649 -10.43 51.17 2.37
N HIS A 650 -9.74 50.06 2.71
CA HIS A 650 -9.82 49.48 4.05
C HIS A 650 -8.48 49.32 4.78
N ALA A 651 -7.33 49.39 4.09
CA ALA A 651 -6.04 49.25 4.73
C ALA A 651 -5.52 50.60 5.26
N PRO A 652 -4.93 50.65 6.48
CA PRO A 652 -4.47 51.91 7.08
C PRO A 652 -3.42 52.70 6.28
N GLY A 653 -2.76 52.07 5.30
CA GLY A 653 -1.74 52.68 4.45
C GLY A 653 -2.03 52.59 2.95
N GLY A 654 -3.28 52.37 2.57
CA GLY A 654 -3.70 52.16 1.18
C GLY A 654 -3.22 50.82 0.60
N ALA A 655 -3.39 50.65 -0.72
CA ALA A 655 -2.93 49.45 -1.39
C ALA A 655 -1.41 49.48 -1.59
N PRO A 656 -0.68 48.41 -1.20
CA PRO A 656 0.74 48.33 -1.52
C PRO A 656 0.95 48.31 -3.03
N GLU A 657 2.13 48.72 -3.51
CA GLU A 657 2.44 48.68 -4.95
C GLU A 657 2.32 47.25 -5.53
N ARG A 658 2.65 46.24 -4.72
CA ARG A 658 2.62 44.84 -5.10
C ARG A 658 2.19 43.91 -3.97
N VAL A 659 1.52 42.83 -4.34
CA VAL A 659 1.18 41.71 -3.45
C VAL A 659 1.82 40.43 -3.98
N ARG A 660 2.82 39.91 -3.25
CA ARG A 660 3.43 38.62 -3.55
C ARG A 660 2.43 37.48 -3.39
N THR A 661 2.09 36.87 -4.51
CA THR A 661 1.04 35.86 -4.63
C THR A 661 1.64 34.54 -5.05
N MET A 662 1.34 33.48 -4.30
CA MET A 662 1.69 32.13 -4.70
C MET A 662 0.59 31.57 -5.59
N VAL A 663 0.95 31.26 -6.84
CA VAL A 663 0.04 30.71 -7.85
C VAL A 663 0.45 29.27 -8.17
N PRO A 664 -0.35 28.28 -7.74
CA PRO A 664 -0.12 26.89 -8.13
C PRO A 664 -0.38 26.70 -9.62
N LEU A 665 0.58 26.12 -10.34
CA LEU A 665 0.49 25.73 -11.73
C LEU A 665 0.39 24.22 -11.87
N THR A 666 -0.53 23.77 -12.71
CA THR A 666 -0.73 22.35 -12.99
C THR A 666 0.30 21.86 -14.00
N THR A 667 1.07 20.83 -13.65
CA THR A 667 2.05 20.22 -14.56
C THR A 667 1.46 19.10 -15.44
N ARG A 668 0.14 18.87 -15.37
CA ARG A 668 -0.57 17.90 -16.21
C ARG A 668 -0.78 18.51 -17.60
N THR A 669 -0.45 17.77 -18.65
CA THR A 669 -0.72 18.17 -20.03
C THR A 669 -2.23 18.35 -20.22
N ALA A 670 -2.63 19.34 -21.03
CA ALA A 670 -4.02 19.79 -21.23
C ALA A 670 -5.00 18.71 -21.80
N ARG A 671 -4.56 17.47 -22.00
CA ARG A 671 -5.38 16.31 -22.37
C ARG A 671 -5.90 15.50 -21.17
N GLY A 672 -5.72 16.01 -19.94
CA GLY A 672 -5.75 15.22 -18.70
C GLY A 672 -6.91 15.43 -17.72
N VAL A 673 -8.13 15.77 -18.17
CA VAL A 673 -9.33 15.40 -17.41
C VAL A 673 -9.52 13.89 -17.65
N GLY A 674 -9.47 13.06 -16.61
CA GLY A 674 -9.42 11.58 -16.73
C GLY A 674 -8.04 10.93 -16.56
N SER A 675 -7.03 11.63 -16.02
CA SER A 675 -5.75 11.01 -15.64
C SER A 675 -5.85 10.36 -14.25
N ARG A 676 -5.85 9.02 -14.20
CA ARG A 676 -6.11 8.18 -13.01
C ARG A 676 -5.12 8.28 -11.83
N SER A 677 -4.27 9.29 -11.75
CA SER A 677 -3.25 9.37 -10.69
C SER A 677 -3.63 10.37 -9.60
N ALA A 678 -3.74 9.89 -8.36
CA ALA A 678 -3.95 10.69 -7.15
C ALA A 678 -2.66 11.37 -6.63
N GLY A 679 -2.84 12.30 -5.69
CA GLY A 679 -1.78 13.11 -5.06
C GLY A 679 -1.48 14.44 -5.76
N ASN A 680 -0.69 15.28 -5.08
CA ASN A 680 -0.35 16.63 -5.55
C ASN A 680 0.70 16.59 -6.67
N ARG A 681 0.39 17.20 -7.82
CA ARG A 681 1.31 17.38 -8.96
C ARG A 681 1.40 18.84 -9.40
N THR A 682 1.35 19.71 -8.41
CA THR A 682 1.37 21.16 -8.60
C THR A 682 2.79 21.67 -8.39
N ALA A 683 3.25 22.47 -9.33
CA ALA A 683 4.38 23.36 -9.10
C ALA A 683 3.82 24.73 -8.70
N ALA A 684 4.59 25.59 -8.06
CA ALA A 684 4.13 26.93 -7.69
C ALA A 684 5.04 27.98 -8.32
N VAL A 685 4.45 29.11 -8.71
CA VAL A 685 5.17 30.32 -9.07
C VAL A 685 4.83 31.43 -8.10
N SER A 686 5.84 32.21 -7.72
CA SER A 686 5.65 33.41 -6.92
C SER A 686 5.55 34.60 -7.87
N LEU A 687 4.40 35.28 -7.87
CA LEU A 687 4.13 36.45 -8.70
C LEU A 687 3.90 37.68 -7.82
N ASP A 688 4.64 38.76 -8.04
CA ASP A 688 4.36 40.04 -7.40
C ASP A 688 3.23 40.73 -8.18
N LEU A 689 1.98 40.43 -7.82
CA LEU A 689 0.81 41.00 -8.50
C LEU A 689 0.80 42.53 -8.31
N PRO A 690 0.61 43.30 -9.39
CA PRO A 690 0.56 44.75 -9.31
C PRO A 690 -0.74 45.18 -8.63
N THR A 691 -0.64 45.86 -7.48
CA THR A 691 -1.79 46.36 -6.70
C THR A 691 -1.74 47.87 -6.49
N GLY A 692 -0.70 48.55 -6.97
CA GLY A 692 -0.64 50.00 -7.02
C GLY A 692 -1.56 50.61 -8.09
N PRO A 693 -1.60 51.96 -8.16
CA PRO A 693 -2.44 52.70 -9.10
C PRO A 693 -2.05 52.44 -10.56
N MET A 694 -2.99 51.96 -11.38
CA MET A 694 -2.83 51.78 -12.83
C MET A 694 -4.18 51.56 -13.51
N THR A 695 -4.23 51.70 -14.83
CA THR A 695 -5.44 51.41 -15.60
C THR A 695 -5.72 49.89 -15.62
N PRO A 696 -7.00 49.45 -15.69
CA PRO A 696 -7.33 48.03 -15.74
C PRO A 696 -6.64 47.28 -16.90
N ALA A 697 -6.56 47.89 -18.09
CA ALA A 697 -5.88 47.30 -19.24
C ALA A 697 -4.37 47.09 -19.00
N ALA A 698 -3.69 48.09 -18.40
CA ALA A 698 -2.27 47.97 -18.04
C ALA A 698 -2.06 46.87 -17.00
N ARG A 699 -2.98 46.72 -16.03
CA ARG A 699 -2.92 45.66 -15.02
C ARG A 699 -3.03 44.27 -15.65
N VAL A 700 -3.95 44.07 -16.59
CA VAL A 700 -4.11 42.80 -17.33
C VAL A 700 -2.84 42.44 -18.08
N ALA A 701 -2.28 43.37 -18.87
CA ALA A 701 -1.05 43.16 -19.61
C ALA A 701 0.13 42.80 -18.68
N ARG A 702 0.27 43.54 -17.57
CA ARG A 702 1.36 43.32 -16.61
C ARG A 702 1.25 41.96 -15.92
N VAL A 703 0.04 41.54 -15.53
CA VAL A 703 -0.18 40.22 -14.91
C VAL A 703 0.13 39.09 -15.89
N ALA A 704 -0.26 39.23 -17.17
CA ALA A 704 0.04 38.25 -18.20
C ALA A 704 1.56 38.08 -18.40
N GLU A 705 2.30 39.19 -18.50
CA GLU A 705 3.76 39.20 -18.60
C GLU A 705 4.43 38.53 -17.39
N LEU A 706 3.97 38.84 -16.16
CA LEU A 706 4.49 38.25 -14.93
C LEU A 706 4.23 36.74 -14.88
N LEU A 707 3.02 36.30 -15.26
CA LEU A 707 2.67 34.88 -15.30
C LEU A 707 3.53 34.13 -16.31
N GLU A 708 3.69 34.65 -17.53
CA GLU A 708 4.53 34.06 -18.57
C GLU A 708 5.99 33.94 -18.10
N ARG A 709 6.56 35.01 -17.54
CA ARG A 709 7.92 34.99 -16.97
C ARG A 709 8.06 33.98 -15.85
N GLY A 710 7.10 33.93 -14.92
CA GLY A 710 7.11 32.98 -13.81
C GLY A 710 7.06 31.53 -14.27
N THR A 711 6.26 31.23 -15.31
CA THR A 711 6.15 29.87 -15.86
C THR A 711 7.41 29.41 -16.60
N THR A 712 8.15 30.34 -17.22
CA THR A 712 9.33 30.04 -18.05
C THR A 712 10.66 30.17 -17.32
N SER A 713 10.69 30.78 -16.13
CA SER A 713 11.92 31.07 -15.36
C SER A 713 12.56 29.85 -14.67
N GLY A 714 11.97 28.66 -14.78
CA GLY A 714 12.42 27.46 -14.06
C GLY A 714 11.98 27.40 -12.59
N GLN A 715 11.21 28.38 -12.11
CA GLN A 715 10.63 28.39 -10.75
C GLN A 715 9.82 27.12 -10.45
N PRO A 716 8.94 26.65 -11.36
CA PRO A 716 8.18 25.42 -11.14
C PRO A 716 9.06 24.20 -10.86
N GLU A 717 10.12 24.01 -11.66
CA GLU A 717 11.05 22.90 -11.54
C GLU A 717 11.93 23.02 -10.29
N GLY A 718 12.34 24.25 -9.95
CA GLY A 718 13.06 24.56 -8.71
C GLY A 718 12.25 24.22 -7.47
N ALA A 719 10.99 24.67 -7.40
CA ALA A 719 10.08 24.37 -6.29
C ALA A 719 9.85 22.86 -6.15
N ALA A 720 9.63 22.16 -7.26
CA ALA A 720 9.48 20.71 -7.26
C ALA A 720 10.76 19.96 -6.85
N ALA A 721 11.95 20.52 -7.10
CA ALA A 721 13.23 19.95 -6.65
C ALA A 721 13.44 20.16 -5.14
N VAL A 722 13.14 21.36 -4.62
CA VAL A 722 13.19 21.66 -3.18
C VAL A 722 12.27 20.72 -2.40
N LEU A 723 11.04 20.52 -2.86
CA LEU A 723 10.12 19.57 -2.22
C LEU A 723 10.64 18.13 -2.25
N ARG A 724 11.28 17.69 -3.34
CA ARG A 724 11.90 16.36 -3.41
C ARG A 724 13.04 16.20 -2.42
N LEU A 725 13.88 17.22 -2.25
CA LEU A 725 14.97 17.23 -1.25
C LEU A 725 14.41 17.21 0.18
N LEU A 726 13.36 18.00 0.45
CA LEU A 726 12.65 18.01 1.74
C LEU A 726 12.16 16.59 2.11
N GLY A 727 11.68 15.81 1.13
CA GLY A 727 11.24 14.43 1.32
C GLY A 727 12.32 13.44 1.79
N LEU A 728 13.61 13.79 1.70
CA LEU A 728 14.72 12.98 2.20
C LEU A 728 14.94 13.15 3.72
N LEU A 729 14.38 14.22 4.30
CA LEU A 729 14.59 14.55 5.70
C LEU A 729 13.64 13.78 6.63
N PRO A 730 14.00 13.56 7.91
CA PRO A 730 13.08 13.00 8.90
C PRO A 730 11.85 13.90 9.11
N GLY A 731 10.69 13.31 9.45
CA GLY A 731 9.41 14.04 9.54
C GLY A 731 9.40 15.23 10.53
N ARG A 732 10.18 15.18 11.61
CA ARG A 732 10.34 16.33 12.53
C ARG A 732 11.05 17.51 11.87
N ALA A 733 12.09 17.24 11.08
CA ALA A 733 12.81 18.25 10.32
C ALA A 733 11.94 18.81 9.17
N GLN A 734 11.17 17.95 8.51
CA GLN A 734 10.20 18.40 7.50
C GLN A 734 9.20 19.40 8.11
N ARG A 735 8.58 19.07 9.26
CA ARG A 735 7.63 19.96 9.94
C ARG A 735 8.23 21.34 10.27
N LEU A 736 9.43 21.36 10.85
CA LEU A 736 10.13 22.61 11.19
C LEU A 736 10.42 23.46 9.96
N LEU A 737 10.93 22.84 8.89
CA LEU A 737 11.24 23.55 7.65
C LEU A 737 9.98 24.06 6.96
N VAL A 738 8.93 23.24 6.86
CA VAL A 738 7.65 23.63 6.25
C VAL A 738 7.02 24.81 6.98
N GLY A 739 6.97 24.78 8.32
CA GLY A 739 6.47 25.90 9.11
C GLY A 739 7.30 27.18 8.96
N GLY A 740 8.59 27.05 8.59
CA GLY A 740 9.45 28.20 8.30
C GLY A 740 9.28 28.80 6.90
N VAL A 741 8.82 28.01 5.92
CA VAL A 741 8.81 28.41 4.49
C VAL A 741 7.42 28.55 3.86
N TYR A 742 6.41 27.88 4.40
CA TYR A 742 5.04 27.91 3.87
C TYR A 742 4.14 28.79 4.75
N GLY A 743 4.13 30.10 4.46
CA GLY A 743 3.33 31.08 5.20
C GLY A 743 3.74 32.52 4.93
N ARG A 744 3.27 33.45 5.77
CA ARG A 744 3.37 34.91 5.61
C ARG A 744 4.75 35.48 5.31
N ARG A 745 5.83 34.74 5.63
CA ARG A 745 7.21 35.16 5.36
C ARG A 745 7.53 35.19 3.86
N PHE A 746 6.89 34.36 3.05
CA PHE A 746 7.25 34.15 1.65
C PHE A 746 6.16 34.55 0.65
N PHE A 747 4.90 34.67 1.07
CA PHE A 747 3.81 35.18 0.23
C PHE A 747 2.71 35.82 1.09
N HIS A 748 1.92 36.70 0.46
CA HIS A 748 0.82 37.46 1.07
C HIS A 748 -0.56 36.93 0.67
N LEU A 749 -0.64 36.16 -0.43
CA LEU A 749 -1.89 35.67 -1.02
C LEU A 749 -1.66 34.31 -1.67
N LEU A 750 -2.66 33.43 -1.57
CA LEU A 750 -2.81 32.23 -2.39
C LEU A 750 -3.84 32.48 -3.48
N ALA A 751 -3.49 32.28 -4.75
CA ALA A 751 -4.44 32.39 -5.86
C ALA A 751 -4.33 31.19 -6.80
N SER A 752 -5.44 30.47 -7.03
CA SER A 752 -5.46 29.32 -7.94
C SER A 752 -6.58 29.43 -8.96
N VAL A 753 -6.24 29.27 -10.23
CA VAL A 753 -7.21 29.21 -11.32
C VAL A 753 -7.18 27.80 -11.90
N MET A 754 -8.25 27.05 -11.67
CA MET A 754 -8.38 25.65 -12.04
C MET A 754 -9.23 25.48 -13.29
N PRO A 755 -8.87 24.56 -14.21
CA PRO A 755 -9.77 24.19 -15.28
C PRO A 755 -10.91 23.34 -14.70
N GLY A 756 -12.13 23.56 -15.18
CA GLY A 756 -13.30 22.74 -14.83
C GLY A 756 -14.05 22.32 -16.09
N ALA A 757 -15.23 21.73 -15.90
CA ALA A 757 -16.06 21.22 -16.99
C ALA A 757 -16.86 22.35 -17.64
N ARG A 758 -16.68 22.53 -18.96
CA ARG A 758 -17.43 23.54 -19.73
C ARG A 758 -18.76 23.03 -20.28
N ARG A 759 -18.91 21.72 -20.39
CA ARG A 759 -20.17 21.08 -20.78
C ARG A 759 -21.11 21.03 -19.57
N PRO A 760 -22.44 21.09 -19.77
CA PRO A 760 -23.38 20.79 -18.70
C PRO A 760 -23.14 19.35 -18.21
N LEU A 761 -23.21 19.16 -16.89
CA LEU A 761 -23.03 17.89 -16.21
C LEU A 761 -24.19 17.70 -15.26
N HIS A 762 -24.67 16.46 -15.14
CA HIS A 762 -25.88 16.16 -14.37
C HIS A 762 -25.62 15.16 -13.25
N MET A 763 -26.41 15.25 -12.20
CA MET A 763 -26.49 14.28 -11.10
C MET A 763 -27.94 13.85 -10.98
N GLN A 764 -28.25 12.57 -11.23
CA GLN A 764 -29.63 12.09 -11.40
C GLN A 764 -30.44 12.87 -12.46
N GLY A 765 -29.81 13.23 -13.57
CA GLY A 765 -30.45 14.04 -14.61
C GLY A 765 -30.70 15.51 -14.22
N ALA A 766 -30.39 15.92 -12.99
CA ALA A 766 -30.47 17.29 -12.53
C ALA A 766 -29.17 18.05 -12.83
N LEU A 767 -29.27 19.29 -13.32
CA LEU A 767 -28.09 20.06 -13.75
C LEU A 767 -27.25 20.49 -12.54
N ILE A 768 -25.94 20.18 -12.57
CA ILE A 768 -24.96 20.81 -11.67
C ILE A 768 -24.69 22.21 -12.21
N ALA A 769 -25.45 23.20 -11.76
CA ALA A 769 -25.42 24.55 -12.29
C ALA A 769 -24.14 25.31 -11.89
N GLU A 770 -23.67 25.14 -10.66
CA GLU A 770 -22.57 25.93 -10.11
C GLU A 770 -21.64 25.09 -9.23
N VAL A 771 -20.33 25.37 -9.29
CA VAL A 771 -19.31 24.68 -8.48
C VAL A 771 -18.31 25.70 -7.98
N TYR A 772 -18.25 25.95 -6.67
CA TYR A 772 -17.37 26.92 -6.04
C TYR A 772 -16.17 26.22 -5.39
N PRO A 773 -14.92 26.51 -5.77
CA PRO A 773 -13.77 25.88 -5.15
C PRO A 773 -13.48 26.47 -3.77
N VAL A 774 -12.99 25.66 -2.83
CA VAL A 774 -12.52 26.12 -1.50
C VAL A 774 -11.04 25.84 -1.37
N LEU A 775 -10.27 26.86 -0.97
CA LEU A 775 -8.82 26.77 -0.75
C LEU A 775 -8.50 26.96 0.73
N PRO A 776 -7.48 26.28 1.28
CA PRO A 776 -7.01 26.59 2.61
C PRO A 776 -6.21 27.89 2.62
N LEU A 777 -6.15 28.52 3.79
CA LEU A 777 -5.16 29.56 4.07
C LEU A 777 -3.78 28.94 4.35
N ALA A 778 -2.78 29.79 4.53
CA ALA A 778 -1.48 29.41 5.07
C ALA A 778 -1.21 30.17 6.37
N GLU A 779 -0.25 29.70 7.16
CA GLU A 779 0.09 30.31 8.45
C GLU A 779 0.40 31.81 8.29
N GLY A 780 -0.43 32.63 8.94
CA GLY A 780 -0.38 34.08 8.92
C GLY A 780 -0.80 34.77 7.62
N VAL A 781 -1.38 34.06 6.67
CA VAL A 781 -1.92 34.60 5.41
C VAL A 781 -3.45 34.64 5.50
N GLY A 782 -4.03 35.83 5.46
CA GLY A 782 -5.46 36.04 5.73
C GLY A 782 -6.39 35.88 4.53
N LEU A 783 -5.87 35.63 3.32
CA LEU A 783 -6.67 35.58 2.11
C LEU A 783 -6.19 34.49 1.13
N ALA A 784 -7.13 33.72 0.60
CA ALA A 784 -6.94 32.81 -0.53
C ALA A 784 -8.10 32.89 -1.51
N VAL A 785 -7.80 32.88 -2.82
CA VAL A 785 -8.80 32.99 -3.89
C VAL A 785 -8.64 31.83 -4.88
N GLY A 786 -9.70 31.03 -5.04
CA GLY A 786 -9.83 30.00 -6.06
C GLY A 786 -10.77 30.41 -7.16
N ALA A 787 -10.49 30.05 -8.40
CA ALA A 787 -11.41 30.19 -9.52
C ALA A 787 -11.57 28.86 -10.27
N LEU A 788 -12.79 28.53 -10.65
CA LEU A 788 -13.12 27.34 -11.44
C LEU A 788 -14.07 27.74 -12.57
N ASN A 789 -13.87 27.16 -13.75
CA ASN A 789 -14.79 27.34 -14.88
C ASN A 789 -15.78 26.17 -14.91
N TRP A 790 -17.07 26.43 -14.75
CA TRP A 790 -18.11 25.41 -14.72
C TRP A 790 -19.33 25.83 -15.54
N GLY A 791 -19.61 25.08 -16.61
CA GLY A 791 -20.70 25.38 -17.54
C GLY A 791 -20.61 26.81 -18.06
N ARG A 792 -21.64 27.62 -17.76
CA ARG A 792 -21.72 29.04 -18.19
C ARG A 792 -20.92 29.99 -17.31
N TRP A 793 -20.50 29.56 -16.12
CA TRP A 793 -19.97 30.43 -15.09
C TRP A 793 -18.46 30.28 -14.91
N THR A 794 -17.85 31.37 -14.47
CA THR A 794 -16.55 31.35 -13.78
C THR A 794 -16.82 31.69 -12.32
N THR A 795 -16.78 30.68 -11.46
CA THR A 795 -17.03 30.81 -10.03
C THR A 795 -15.72 31.04 -9.28
N LEU A 796 -15.75 31.92 -8.29
CA LEU A 796 -14.65 32.16 -7.38
C LEU A 796 -15.06 31.77 -5.97
N GLY A 797 -14.17 31.08 -5.26
CA GLY A 797 -14.28 30.90 -3.83
C GLY A 797 -13.18 31.67 -3.12
N VAL A 798 -13.59 32.53 -2.19
CA VAL A 798 -12.69 33.33 -1.38
C VAL A 798 -12.70 32.76 0.04
N SER A 799 -11.52 32.46 0.55
CA SER A 799 -11.32 32.06 1.94
C SER A 799 -10.61 33.18 2.66
N VAL A 800 -11.19 33.67 3.74
CA VAL A 800 -10.73 34.90 4.39
C VAL A 800 -10.81 34.79 5.91
N ASP A 801 -9.75 35.25 6.57
CA ASP A 801 -9.70 35.44 8.02
C ASP A 801 -10.15 36.87 8.34
N ALA A 802 -11.29 37.01 9.01
CA ALA A 802 -11.89 38.30 9.34
C ALA A 802 -11.10 39.11 10.39
N GLY A 803 -10.18 38.47 11.12
CA GLY A 803 -9.24 39.14 12.02
C GLY A 803 -8.10 39.84 11.28
N ILE A 804 -7.81 39.42 10.05
CA ILE A 804 -6.74 39.99 9.21
C ILE A 804 -7.32 40.93 8.14
N VAL A 805 -8.33 40.48 7.40
CA VAL A 805 -8.94 41.24 6.30
C VAL A 805 -10.26 41.85 6.77
N ARG A 806 -10.37 43.17 6.68
CA ARG A 806 -11.57 43.94 7.08
C ARG A 806 -12.60 43.98 5.95
N ASP A 807 -13.85 44.30 6.30
CA ASP A 807 -14.97 44.47 5.35
C ASP A 807 -15.13 43.30 4.33
N ILE A 808 -15.24 42.08 4.86
CA ILE A 808 -15.38 40.88 4.01
C ILE A 808 -16.68 40.86 3.20
N GLY A 809 -17.71 41.59 3.64
CA GLY A 809 -19.03 41.63 2.99
C GLY A 809 -19.01 42.31 1.61
N GLY A 810 -18.11 43.27 1.38
CA GLY A 810 -17.96 43.97 0.10
C GLY A 810 -17.16 43.21 -0.97
N ILE A 811 -16.53 42.09 -0.62
CA ILE A 811 -15.65 41.32 -1.51
C ILE A 811 -16.35 40.90 -2.82
N PRO A 812 -17.58 40.32 -2.81
CA PRO A 812 -18.25 39.89 -4.03
C PRO A 812 -18.49 41.00 -5.04
N ASP A 813 -18.97 42.16 -4.58
CA ASP A 813 -19.29 43.28 -5.45
C ASP A 813 -18.02 43.95 -5.99
N CYS A 814 -16.97 44.03 -5.18
CA CYS A 814 -15.69 44.53 -5.61
C CYS A 814 -15.08 43.64 -6.72
N LEU A 815 -15.11 42.32 -6.58
CA LEU A 815 -14.64 41.39 -7.62
C LEU A 815 -15.44 41.50 -8.92
N ARG A 816 -16.77 41.62 -8.84
CA ARG A 816 -17.63 41.84 -10.01
C ARG A 816 -17.32 43.17 -10.70
N ALA A 817 -17.14 44.24 -9.93
CA ALA A 817 -16.76 45.55 -10.45
C ALA A 817 -15.41 45.51 -11.17
N SER A 818 -14.41 44.83 -10.59
CA SER A 818 -13.09 44.65 -11.23
C SER A 818 -13.18 43.96 -12.59
N LEU A 819 -14.03 42.94 -12.75
CA LEU A 819 -14.25 42.30 -14.06
C LEU A 819 -14.93 43.24 -15.06
N ARG A 820 -15.95 44.01 -14.62
CA ARG A 820 -16.65 44.97 -15.50
C ARG A 820 -15.66 45.98 -16.07
N ASP A 821 -14.83 46.57 -15.22
CA ASP A 821 -13.90 47.62 -15.64
C ASP A 821 -12.83 47.08 -16.60
N MET A 822 -12.37 45.84 -16.40
CA MET A 822 -11.47 45.18 -17.36
C MET A 822 -12.14 44.85 -18.69
N SER A 823 -13.43 44.53 -18.67
CA SER A 823 -14.20 44.27 -19.88
C SER A 823 -14.42 45.56 -20.68
N GLU A 824 -14.71 46.67 -19.99
CA GLU A 824 -14.96 47.98 -20.60
C GLU A 824 -13.69 48.68 -21.08
N ALA A 825 -12.55 48.48 -20.41
CA ALA A 825 -11.28 49.14 -20.75
C ALA A 825 -10.78 48.83 -22.18
N CYS A 826 -11.28 47.78 -22.82
CA CYS A 826 -10.94 47.44 -24.21
C CYS A 826 -11.89 48.07 -25.24
N GLY A 827 -13.07 48.54 -24.83
CA GLY A 827 -14.07 49.14 -25.71
C GLY A 827 -13.90 50.65 -25.95
N ARG A 828 -12.87 51.27 -25.37
CA ARG A 828 -12.56 52.71 -25.48
C ARG A 828 -11.27 53.00 -26.25
N GLY A 829 -10.73 52.00 -26.97
CA GLY A 829 -9.50 52.09 -27.75
C GLY A 829 -9.75 52.17 -29.25
#